data_AF-A0A960I8Y6-F1
#
_entry.id   AF-A0A960I8Y6-F1
#
_cell.length_a   1.000
_cell.length_b   1.000
_cell.length_c   1.000
_cell.angle_alpha   90.00
_cell.angle_beta   90.00
_cell.angle_gamma   90.00
#
_symmetry.space_group_name_H-M   'P 1'
#
loop_
_entity.id
_entity.type
_entity.pdbx_description
1 polymer ?
#
loop_
_entity_poly.entity_id
_entity_poly.type
_entity_poly.pdbx_seq_one_letter_code
_entity_poly.pdbx_strand_id
1 'polypeptide(L)'
;MGRRRLSTIIVASVMSLIGLPLVTLPAGAQAELPAGAQEATPTQEAPALDMIEAEGWSVVDGDLALPEGLRQIQEAHRAEQAALLGDAAFVPEALLGAGFSVIDGYAGNRGAYTIRLQQSDGVENLRSGLTLAASRLHGHTNGYFEVAGGLTAQTEPASGEILVVVSATSPCTGNWVGCAGPRTAERDPITNQWYLVSGMVWIHPVVLGYSEANRQHVLEHELGHALGLLHYETTFEGRYQIMHPYRYDSATFDSGDVNGLHYLHPTAPSNDPFSSSKAVASGGSVEVLATFGSTHEGSEPAHAGVANGGSVWYSWTAPSTGMAEVNTYGSSYDTVLGVYTGSQVGSLSQVGSNDEADAVLGGFSRLVFPVVQGQTYRVAVDGHDGGAGVAKTAIVAPISGGYTPMNPRRIIDTRNGIGYTGGKIGPDRILTVQIGGNVGIPTNARAAVLNVTVTEPVANGYLTVYPCDSPVLGASSLNYSAGETIPNLVVTRTSVNNNGQVCIYSKSDTHVVVDINGYYTETSGYDYQPLQPARILDTRNGAGAGRTTPLNAGETWMLKVGGTGGAPSNAAAAVMNVTATQPTGSGYVTLWPCDQPRPTAANLNFTAGQTFPNLVMADLDNTGTVCIYAHTQVHLIIDLNGYFAGTGTQLSPLTPARVLDTRNGVGAGRTTPLASGETLVLDVWGNGGVPDGADAAVLNLAVTQPQGSGFVTLWPCDQPRPTAANLNFTAGETIANLAVTDLDAQGQVCIYTLTATHVVLDVSGYTS
;
A
#
# COMPACT_ATOMS: atom_id res chain seq x y z
N MET A 1 -15.93 24.41 21.93
CA MET A 1 -16.94 23.76 22.81
C MET A 1 -18.30 23.88 22.12
N GLY A 2 -19.04 22.85 21.73
CA GLY A 2 -18.89 21.40 21.79
C GLY A 2 -20.02 20.81 20.93
N ARG A 3 -19.66 19.86 20.06
CA ARG A 3 -20.38 19.37 18.88
C ARG A 3 -21.70 18.65 19.19
N ARG A 4 -22.73 18.86 18.36
CA ARG A 4 -23.74 17.85 17.98
C ARG A 4 -24.23 18.08 16.53
N ARG A 5 -24.40 16.97 15.81
CA ARG A 5 -24.96 16.75 14.45
C ARG A 5 -23.95 16.50 13.33
N LEU A 6 -23.70 15.22 13.05
CA LEU A 6 -23.37 14.68 11.71
C LEU A 6 -23.47 13.15 11.76
N SER A 7 -24.64 12.60 11.43
CA SER A 7 -24.83 11.18 11.10
C SER A 7 -26.07 11.04 10.22
N THR A 8 -25.97 11.54 9.00
CA THR A 8 -26.86 11.21 7.88
C THR A 8 -25.97 11.33 6.65
N ILE A 9 -26.07 10.36 5.73
CA ILE A 9 -25.17 10.08 4.58
C ILE A 9 -24.12 8.99 4.90
N ILE A 10 -24.58 7.75 5.13
CA ILE A 10 -23.99 6.52 4.55
C ILE A 10 -25.13 5.49 4.45
N VAL A 11 -26.08 5.68 3.52
CA VAL A 11 -26.91 4.57 2.97
C VAL A 11 -27.24 4.95 1.53
N ALA A 12 -26.27 4.79 0.62
CA ALA A 12 -26.49 4.77 -0.81
C ALA A 12 -25.21 4.29 -1.51
N SER A 13 -24.90 2.99 -1.46
CA SER A 13 -24.00 2.30 -2.40
C SER A 13 -23.99 0.77 -2.20
N VAL A 14 -25.14 0.12 -2.04
CA VAL A 14 -25.26 -1.34 -2.23
C VAL A 14 -26.66 -1.68 -2.74
N MET A 15 -27.07 -1.15 -3.90
CA MET A 15 -28.24 -1.65 -4.65
C MET A 15 -28.11 -1.30 -6.14
N SER A 16 -27.05 -1.82 -6.76
CA SER A 16 -26.95 -1.86 -8.22
C SER A 16 -26.27 -3.15 -8.67
N LEU A 17 -26.73 -4.28 -8.14
CA LEU A 17 -26.59 -5.61 -8.71
C LEU A 17 -27.88 -6.35 -8.36
N ILE A 18 -28.45 -7.07 -9.33
CA ILE A 18 -29.75 -7.77 -9.32
C ILE A 18 -30.93 -6.90 -9.82
N GLY A 19 -31.09 -6.86 -11.14
CA GLY A 19 -32.21 -6.21 -11.81
C GLY A 19 -33.54 -6.96 -11.63
N LEU A 20 -34.41 -6.43 -10.76
CA LEU A 20 -35.83 -6.79 -10.65
C LEU A 20 -36.68 -5.50 -10.62
N PRO A 21 -37.90 -5.51 -11.19
CA PRO A 21 -38.69 -4.29 -11.36
C PRO A 21 -39.35 -3.85 -10.05
N LEU A 22 -39.35 -2.53 -9.80
CA LEU A 22 -40.05 -1.89 -8.69
C LEU A 22 -41.57 -2.11 -8.80
N VAL A 23 -42.18 -2.72 -7.78
CA VAL A 23 -43.62 -2.62 -7.50
C VAL A 23 -43.81 -1.54 -6.44
N THR A 24 -44.54 -0.49 -6.77
CA THR A 24 -44.92 0.59 -5.85
C THR A 24 -46.10 0.14 -4.98
N LEU A 25 -46.00 0.33 -3.66
CA LEU A 25 -47.14 0.24 -2.74
C LEU A 25 -47.51 1.63 -2.20
N PRO A 26 -48.81 1.99 -2.17
CA PRO A 26 -49.26 3.32 -1.78
C PRO A 26 -49.32 3.48 -0.25
N ALA A 27 -49.18 4.73 0.19
CA ALA A 27 -49.30 5.13 1.58
C ALA A 27 -50.75 5.06 2.08
N GLY A 28 -50.93 4.53 3.31
CA GLY A 28 -52.14 4.70 4.11
C GLY A 28 -53.02 3.45 4.22
N ALA A 29 -52.82 2.66 5.27
CA ALA A 29 -53.85 1.82 5.86
C ALA A 29 -53.55 1.62 7.35
N GLN A 30 -54.40 2.19 8.20
CA GLN A 30 -54.46 1.94 9.64
C GLN A 30 -55.11 0.58 9.86
N ALA A 31 -54.55 -0.25 10.74
CA ALA A 31 -55.22 -1.42 11.29
C ALA A 31 -55.32 -1.25 12.81
N GLU A 32 -56.56 -1.15 13.29
CA GLU A 32 -56.94 -1.04 14.69
C GLU A 32 -56.64 -2.34 15.47
N LEU A 33 -56.08 -2.20 16.67
CA LEU A 33 -56.02 -3.26 17.68
C LEU A 33 -57.26 -3.17 18.57
N PRO A 34 -57.96 -4.29 18.89
CA PRO A 34 -59.11 -4.26 19.77
C PRO A 34 -58.71 -4.02 21.23
N ALA A 35 -59.52 -3.20 21.89
CA ALA A 35 -59.39 -2.76 23.27
C ALA A 35 -59.62 -3.89 24.29
N GLY A 36 -58.82 -3.91 25.37
CA GLY A 36 -59.15 -4.68 26.56
C GLY A 36 -57.97 -4.97 27.50
N ALA A 37 -57.46 -3.96 28.21
CA ALA A 37 -57.06 -4.04 29.63
C ALA A 37 -56.47 -2.69 30.08
N GLN A 38 -56.83 -2.30 31.31
CA GLN A 38 -56.77 -0.95 31.86
C GLN A 38 -55.37 -0.45 32.23
N GLU A 39 -55.24 0.88 32.26
CA GLU A 39 -54.16 1.65 32.86
C GLU A 39 -53.94 1.32 34.35
N ALA A 40 -52.67 1.20 34.74
CA ALA A 40 -52.20 1.51 36.09
C ALA A 40 -50.92 2.35 35.97
N THR A 41 -50.97 3.59 36.44
CA THR A 41 -49.87 4.56 36.52
C THR A 41 -48.94 4.28 37.72
N PRO A 42 -47.74 4.90 37.76
CA PRO A 42 -46.55 4.35 38.42
C PRO A 42 -46.40 4.84 39.85
N THR A 43 -45.97 3.95 40.76
CA THR A 43 -45.46 4.36 42.07
C THR A 43 -44.33 3.46 42.57
N GLN A 44 -43.21 4.13 42.85
CA GLN A 44 -42.23 3.90 43.92
C GLN A 44 -41.15 2.81 43.74
N GLU A 45 -39.94 3.34 43.50
CA GLU A 45 -38.66 3.03 44.18
C GLU A 45 -38.48 1.59 44.71
N ALA A 46 -37.60 0.84 44.02
CA ALA A 46 -36.98 -0.36 44.56
C ALA A 46 -35.81 0.03 45.49
N PRO A 47 -35.74 -0.49 46.74
CA PRO A 47 -34.50 -0.51 47.50
C PRO A 47 -33.70 -1.78 47.17
N ALA A 48 -32.38 -1.61 47.20
CA ALA A 48 -31.37 -2.64 47.04
C ALA A 48 -31.30 -3.62 48.23
N LEU A 49 -30.64 -4.75 47.97
CA LEU A 49 -29.88 -5.58 48.92
C LEU A 49 -30.63 -6.14 50.13
N ASP A 50 -31.03 -7.40 50.02
CA ASP A 50 -30.82 -8.39 51.09
C ASP A 50 -31.08 -9.77 50.49
N MET A 51 -30.08 -10.65 50.51
CA MET A 51 -30.18 -12.12 50.67
C MET A 51 -28.77 -12.71 50.49
N ILE A 52 -27.93 -12.47 51.50
CA ILE A 52 -26.93 -13.46 51.91
C ILE A 52 -27.55 -14.22 53.09
N GLU A 53 -27.37 -15.54 53.07
CA GLU A 53 -27.70 -16.54 54.11
C GLU A 53 -29.15 -17.04 54.20
N ALA A 54 -29.46 -18.07 53.41
CA ALA A 54 -30.04 -19.30 53.95
C ALA A 54 -29.82 -20.46 52.96
N GLU A 55 -29.41 -21.60 53.53
CA GLU A 55 -29.26 -22.94 52.92
C GLU A 55 -27.89 -23.26 52.33
N GLY A 56 -27.10 -23.97 53.15
CA GLY A 56 -25.75 -24.40 52.86
C GLY A 56 -25.68 -25.40 51.72
N TRP A 57 -24.71 -25.17 50.84
CA TRP A 57 -24.22 -26.15 49.89
C TRP A 57 -22.77 -26.44 50.24
N SER A 58 -22.57 -27.51 51.03
CA SER A 58 -21.29 -28.18 51.13
C SER A 58 -21.07 -29.01 49.87
N VAL A 59 -19.87 -28.91 49.31
CA VAL A 59 -19.36 -29.81 48.26
C VAL A 59 -19.49 -31.26 48.74
N VAL A 60 -20.28 -32.08 48.05
CA VAL A 60 -20.21 -33.54 48.10
C VAL A 60 -20.53 -34.08 46.70
N ASP A 61 -19.69 -35.01 46.24
CA ASP A 61 -19.87 -35.86 45.07
C ASP A 61 -21.31 -36.39 44.91
N GLY A 62 -21.81 -36.41 43.68
CA GLY A 62 -22.94 -37.27 43.31
C GLY A 62 -24.05 -36.57 42.53
N ASP A 63 -24.30 -37.14 41.35
CA ASP A 63 -25.45 -36.96 40.45
C ASP A 63 -26.70 -36.32 41.04
N LEU A 64 -27.14 -35.22 40.43
CA LEU A 64 -28.53 -34.77 40.49
C LEU A 64 -29.02 -34.43 39.08
N ALA A 65 -29.99 -35.22 38.61
CA ALA A 65 -30.75 -35.01 37.39
C ALA A 65 -31.51 -33.66 37.45
N LEU A 66 -31.57 -32.96 36.30
CA LEU A 66 -32.10 -31.59 36.18
C LEU A 66 -33.65 -31.58 36.14
N PRO A 67 -34.34 -30.68 36.88
CA PRO A 67 -35.78 -30.45 36.75
C PRO A 67 -36.17 -29.61 35.52
N GLU A 68 -37.41 -29.80 35.04
CA GLU A 68 -38.07 -29.23 33.83
C GLU A 68 -37.92 -27.70 33.62
N GLY A 69 -37.59 -26.92 34.65
CA GLY A 69 -37.38 -25.46 34.55
C GLY A 69 -36.11 -25.04 33.80
N LEU A 70 -35.12 -25.93 33.63
CA LEU A 70 -33.85 -25.62 32.94
C LEU A 70 -33.91 -25.76 31.41
N ARG A 71 -34.94 -26.44 30.88
CA ARG A 71 -35.15 -26.55 29.42
C ARG A 71 -35.52 -25.20 28.80
N GLN A 72 -36.23 -24.35 29.54
CA GLN A 72 -36.59 -22.99 29.12
C GLN A 72 -35.42 -21.99 29.22
N ILE A 73 -34.44 -22.25 30.10
CA ILE A 73 -33.21 -21.46 30.23
C ILE A 73 -32.23 -21.80 29.09
N GLN A 74 -32.16 -23.07 28.67
CA GLN A 74 -31.41 -23.52 27.47
C GLN A 74 -31.97 -22.98 26.13
N GLU A 75 -33.27 -22.63 26.07
CA GLU A 75 -33.89 -22.00 24.89
C GLU A 75 -33.66 -20.47 24.87
N ALA A 76 -33.66 -19.82 26.04
CA ALA A 76 -33.38 -18.39 26.17
C ALA A 76 -31.92 -18.03 25.84
N HIS A 77 -30.95 -18.86 26.28
CA HIS A 77 -29.53 -18.60 26.02
C HIS A 77 -29.10 -18.93 24.58
N ARG A 78 -29.79 -19.87 23.91
CA ARG A 78 -29.67 -20.10 22.46
C ARG A 78 -30.16 -18.91 21.62
N ALA A 79 -31.21 -18.23 22.08
CA ALA A 79 -31.72 -17.02 21.44
C ALA A 79 -30.78 -15.81 21.63
N GLU A 80 -29.99 -15.78 22.72
CA GLU A 80 -28.97 -14.74 22.98
C GLU A 80 -27.77 -14.82 22.03
N GLN A 81 -27.24 -16.01 21.78
CA GLN A 81 -26.15 -16.19 20.81
C GLN A 81 -26.59 -15.92 19.36
N ALA A 82 -27.85 -16.23 19.01
CA ALA A 82 -28.44 -15.90 17.71
C ALA A 82 -28.59 -14.37 17.48
N ALA A 83 -28.78 -13.57 18.54
CA ALA A 83 -28.93 -12.13 18.44
C ALA A 83 -27.61 -11.38 18.13
N LEU A 84 -26.45 -11.96 18.47
CA LEU A 84 -25.11 -11.43 18.17
C LEU A 84 -24.55 -11.89 16.82
N LEU A 85 -25.01 -13.02 16.28
CA LEU A 85 -24.41 -13.71 15.12
C LEU A 85 -25.27 -13.70 13.83
N GLY A 86 -26.53 -13.28 13.87
CA GLY A 86 -27.45 -13.37 12.72
C GLY A 86 -27.86 -14.81 12.38
N ASP A 87 -28.31 -15.08 11.14
CA ASP A 87 -28.84 -16.37 10.63
C ASP A 87 -27.80 -17.53 10.56
N ALA A 88 -26.74 -17.52 11.37
CA ALA A 88 -25.77 -18.61 11.44
C ALA A 88 -26.41 -19.85 12.11
N ALA A 89 -26.50 -20.95 11.36
CA ALA A 89 -27.04 -22.23 11.83
C ALA A 89 -26.09 -22.95 12.81
N PHE A 90 -26.63 -23.89 13.59
CA PHE A 90 -25.91 -24.62 14.64
C PHE A 90 -25.39 -26.00 14.16
N VAL A 91 -24.13 -26.29 14.51
CA VAL A 91 -23.34 -27.55 14.48
C VAL A 91 -23.71 -28.64 13.44
N PRO A 92 -22.80 -28.99 12.51
CA PRO A 92 -22.90 -30.22 11.73
C PRO A 92 -22.84 -31.47 12.65
N GLU A 93 -23.74 -32.44 12.46
CA GLU A 93 -23.84 -33.72 13.21
C GLU A 93 -22.52 -34.52 13.35
N ALA A 94 -21.45 -34.16 12.65
CA ALA A 94 -20.18 -34.90 12.59
C ALA A 94 -19.21 -34.66 13.77
N LEU A 95 -19.37 -33.61 14.60
CA LEU A 95 -18.35 -33.20 15.59
C LEU A 95 -18.71 -33.47 17.07
N LEU A 96 -19.94 -33.84 17.39
CA LEU A 96 -20.40 -34.09 18.78
C LEU A 96 -19.60 -35.21 19.49
N GLY A 97 -18.96 -36.10 18.75
CA GLY A 97 -18.09 -37.15 19.30
C GLY A 97 -16.68 -36.69 19.70
N ALA A 98 -16.29 -35.44 19.41
CA ALA A 98 -14.94 -34.92 19.62
C ALA A 98 -14.80 -33.99 20.85
N GLY A 99 -15.90 -33.76 21.59
CA GLY A 99 -15.86 -33.04 22.86
C GLY A 99 -16.04 -31.53 22.80
N PHE A 100 -16.48 -30.96 21.67
CA PHE A 100 -16.63 -29.51 21.51
C PHE A 100 -17.81 -29.11 20.61
N SER A 101 -18.09 -27.80 20.57
CA SER A 101 -19.01 -27.16 19.63
C SER A 101 -18.44 -25.80 19.20
N VAL A 102 -18.69 -25.39 17.95
CA VAL A 102 -18.15 -24.16 17.36
C VAL A 102 -19.21 -23.42 16.54
N ILE A 103 -18.98 -22.14 16.30
CA ILE A 103 -19.83 -21.33 15.41
C ILE A 103 -19.70 -21.84 13.97
N ASP A 104 -20.83 -22.11 13.31
CA ASP A 104 -20.87 -22.56 11.91
C ASP A 104 -20.61 -21.42 10.92
N GLY A 105 -20.21 -21.76 9.69
CA GLY A 105 -19.95 -20.80 8.61
C GLY A 105 -18.56 -20.17 8.60
N TYR A 106 -17.72 -20.47 9.60
CA TYR A 106 -16.33 -20.05 9.67
C TYR A 106 -15.39 -21.25 9.49
N ALA A 107 -14.32 -21.06 8.72
CA ALA A 107 -13.27 -22.06 8.55
C ALA A 107 -12.24 -22.05 9.69
N GLY A 108 -12.29 -21.03 10.56
CA GLY A 108 -11.44 -20.92 11.74
C GLY A 108 -11.44 -19.49 12.31
N ASN A 109 -10.49 -19.24 13.19
CA ASN A 109 -10.14 -17.93 13.72
C ASN A 109 -8.72 -17.53 13.27
N ARG A 110 -8.19 -16.36 13.65
CA ARG A 110 -6.86 -15.90 13.20
C ARG A 110 -5.68 -16.71 13.75
N GLY A 111 -5.84 -17.43 14.86
CA GLY A 111 -4.75 -18.11 15.57
C GLY A 111 -3.83 -17.19 16.39
N ALA A 112 -3.84 -15.87 16.17
CA ALA A 112 -3.04 -14.90 16.91
C ALA A 112 -3.88 -13.70 17.40
N TYR A 113 -3.79 -13.38 18.69
CA TYR A 113 -4.57 -12.32 19.34
C TYR A 113 -3.82 -11.57 20.44
N THR A 114 -3.93 -10.24 20.40
CA THR A 114 -3.58 -9.37 21.53
C THR A 114 -4.81 -9.12 22.40
N ILE A 115 -4.76 -9.54 23.66
CA ILE A 115 -5.79 -9.29 24.67
C ILE A 115 -5.55 -7.90 25.26
N ARG A 116 -6.49 -6.97 25.04
CA ARG A 116 -6.43 -5.61 25.57
C ARG A 116 -7.45 -5.40 26.68
N LEU A 117 -7.05 -4.65 27.71
CA LEU A 117 -7.93 -4.30 28.83
C LEU A 117 -8.54 -2.92 28.60
N GLN A 118 -9.85 -2.88 28.34
CA GLN A 118 -10.59 -1.63 28.25
C GLN A 118 -10.64 -0.97 29.62
N GLN A 119 -10.33 0.33 29.66
CA GLN A 119 -10.37 1.13 30.88
C GLN A 119 -11.74 1.01 31.58
N SER A 120 -11.76 0.27 32.70
CA SER A 120 -12.93 -0.02 33.52
C SER A 120 -12.52 -0.39 34.95
N ASP A 121 -13.43 -0.28 35.91
CA ASP A 121 -13.12 -0.48 37.32
C ASP A 121 -12.72 -1.94 37.61
N GLY A 122 -11.51 -2.13 38.13
CA GLY A 122 -11.02 -3.44 38.55
C GLY A 122 -10.55 -4.38 37.43
N VAL A 123 -10.60 -3.97 36.15
CA VAL A 123 -10.16 -4.80 35.01
C VAL A 123 -8.69 -5.22 35.09
N GLU A 124 -7.83 -4.35 35.62
CA GLU A 124 -6.40 -4.63 35.77
C GLU A 124 -6.13 -5.81 36.72
N ASN A 125 -7.06 -6.08 37.66
CA ASN A 125 -6.97 -7.24 38.56
C ASN A 125 -7.15 -8.58 37.83
N LEU A 126 -7.64 -8.58 36.58
CA LEU A 126 -7.78 -9.76 35.74
C LEU A 126 -6.49 -10.10 34.98
N ARG A 127 -5.52 -9.18 34.90
CA ARG A 127 -4.34 -9.30 34.03
C ARG A 127 -3.58 -10.60 34.26
N SER A 128 -3.25 -10.94 35.52
CA SER A 128 -2.47 -12.15 35.80
C SER A 128 -3.18 -13.43 35.35
N GLY A 129 -4.50 -13.51 35.53
CA GLY A 129 -5.30 -14.65 35.08
C GLY A 129 -5.41 -14.73 33.55
N LEU A 130 -5.58 -13.57 32.89
CA LEU A 130 -5.58 -13.48 31.42
C LEU A 130 -4.22 -13.86 30.84
N THR A 131 -3.11 -13.47 31.48
CA THR A 131 -1.75 -13.86 31.05
C THR A 131 -1.55 -15.37 31.16
N LEU A 132 -2.06 -16.00 32.23
CA LEU A 132 -2.04 -17.45 32.37
C LEU A 132 -2.89 -18.15 31.29
N ALA A 133 -4.11 -17.64 31.03
CA ALA A 133 -4.99 -18.18 30.00
C ALA A 133 -4.36 -18.05 28.61
N ALA A 134 -3.77 -16.91 28.28
CA ALA A 134 -3.03 -16.68 27.03
C ALA A 134 -1.87 -17.67 26.87
N SER A 135 -1.09 -17.90 27.94
CA SER A 135 0.00 -18.89 27.91
C SER A 135 -0.50 -20.33 27.68
N ARG A 136 -1.68 -20.69 28.21
CA ARG A 136 -2.30 -21.99 27.93
C ARG A 136 -2.77 -22.09 26.49
N LEU A 137 -3.46 -21.07 25.98
CA LEU A 137 -3.90 -21.00 24.58
C LEU A 137 -2.71 -21.16 23.61
N HIS A 138 -1.59 -20.49 23.89
CA HIS A 138 -0.35 -20.66 23.14
C HIS A 138 0.13 -22.12 23.16
N GLY A 139 0.20 -22.73 24.34
CA GLY A 139 0.63 -24.13 24.49
C GLY A 139 -0.30 -25.15 23.83
N HIS A 140 -1.60 -24.86 23.75
CA HIS A 140 -2.56 -25.75 23.09
C HIS A 140 -2.55 -25.58 21.58
N THR A 141 -2.55 -24.36 21.06
CA THR A 141 -2.80 -24.10 19.64
C THR A 141 -1.54 -23.85 18.81
N ASN A 142 -0.40 -23.60 19.45
CA ASN A 142 0.81 -23.05 18.83
C ASN A 142 0.60 -21.64 18.21
N GLY A 143 -0.55 -21.01 18.49
CA GLY A 143 -0.88 -19.64 18.08
C GLY A 143 -0.35 -18.60 19.06
N TYR A 144 -0.30 -17.32 18.66
CA TYR A 144 0.27 -16.26 19.49
C TYR A 144 -0.80 -15.53 20.33
N PHE A 145 -0.67 -15.56 21.66
CA PHE A 145 -1.61 -14.91 22.57
C PHE A 145 -0.85 -14.12 23.62
N GLU A 146 -1.12 -12.83 23.72
CA GLU A 146 -0.53 -11.97 24.76
C GLU A 146 -1.52 -11.02 25.39
N VAL A 147 -1.19 -10.50 26.57
CA VAL A 147 -1.97 -9.44 27.22
C VAL A 147 -1.19 -8.14 27.15
N ALA A 148 -1.67 -7.19 26.33
CA ALA A 148 -0.99 -5.92 26.11
C ALA A 148 -0.83 -5.13 27.41
N GLY A 149 0.35 -4.52 27.61
CA GLY A 149 0.61 -3.65 28.76
C GLY A 149 -0.30 -2.41 28.80
N GLY A 150 -0.70 -1.99 30.01
CA GLY A 150 -1.53 -0.81 30.21
C GLY A 150 -3.02 -1.03 29.89
N LEU A 151 -3.79 0.06 29.94
CA LEU A 151 -5.22 0.10 29.66
C LEU A 151 -5.48 0.87 28.35
N THR A 152 -6.52 0.47 27.62
CA THR A 152 -6.94 1.14 26.37
C THR A 152 -8.27 1.87 26.55
N ALA A 153 -8.43 2.99 25.84
CA ALA A 153 -9.70 3.70 25.71
C ALA A 153 -10.57 3.16 24.56
N GLN A 154 -10.11 2.14 23.82
CA GLN A 154 -10.89 1.46 22.79
C GLN A 154 -12.21 0.94 23.38
N THR A 155 -13.29 1.09 22.62
CA THR A 155 -14.60 0.54 22.94
C THR A 155 -14.97 -0.65 22.07
N GLU A 156 -14.18 -0.92 21.04
CA GLU A 156 -14.33 -2.00 20.07
C GLU A 156 -12.94 -2.56 19.74
N PRO A 157 -12.78 -3.89 19.62
CA PRO A 157 -11.53 -4.51 19.23
C PRO A 157 -11.21 -4.25 17.75
N ALA A 158 -9.93 -4.02 17.43
CA ALA A 158 -9.43 -4.10 16.07
C ALA A 158 -9.26 -5.57 15.61
N SER A 159 -8.99 -5.77 14.31
CA SER A 159 -8.58 -7.09 13.79
C SER A 159 -7.28 -7.52 14.50
N GLY A 160 -7.24 -8.73 15.03
CA GLY A 160 -6.18 -9.25 15.89
C GLY A 160 -6.34 -8.98 17.39
N GLU A 161 -7.42 -8.32 17.83
CA GLU A 161 -7.60 -7.98 19.25
C GLU A 161 -8.75 -8.77 19.89
N ILE A 162 -8.56 -9.10 21.17
CA ILE A 162 -9.65 -9.45 22.09
C ILE A 162 -9.76 -8.35 23.14
N LEU A 163 -10.88 -7.63 23.16
CA LEU A 163 -11.09 -6.56 24.13
C LEU A 163 -11.82 -7.08 25.36
N VAL A 164 -11.22 -6.94 26.54
CA VAL A 164 -11.79 -7.36 27.83
C VAL A 164 -12.22 -6.13 28.63
N VAL A 165 -13.45 -6.13 29.12
CA VAL A 165 -14.02 -5.05 29.94
C VAL A 165 -14.71 -5.58 31.18
N VAL A 166 -14.56 -4.89 32.31
CA VAL A 166 -15.39 -5.14 33.50
C VAL A 166 -16.59 -4.21 33.45
N SER A 167 -17.79 -4.78 33.44
CA SER A 167 -19.03 -4.02 33.26
C SER A 167 -20.21 -4.72 33.94
N ALA A 168 -21.12 -3.95 34.53
CA ALA A 168 -22.39 -4.49 35.05
C ALA A 168 -23.44 -4.72 33.94
N THR A 169 -23.14 -4.30 32.71
CA THR A 169 -23.98 -4.49 31.52
C THR A 169 -23.21 -5.23 30.43
N SER A 170 -23.89 -6.13 29.72
CA SER A 170 -23.34 -6.87 28.58
C SER A 170 -24.42 -7.00 27.48
N PRO A 171 -24.04 -7.42 26.27
CA PRO A 171 -25.00 -7.78 25.23
C PRO A 171 -25.69 -9.13 25.45
N CYS A 172 -25.22 -9.97 26.37
CA CYS A 172 -25.91 -11.21 26.74
C CYS A 172 -27.15 -10.87 27.58
N THR A 173 -28.19 -11.71 27.49
CA THR A 173 -29.39 -11.56 28.32
C THR A 173 -29.35 -12.55 29.50
N GLY A 174 -30.35 -12.53 30.38
CA GLY A 174 -30.38 -13.43 31.54
C GLY A 174 -29.32 -13.14 32.62
N ASN A 175 -29.09 -14.13 33.50
CA ASN A 175 -28.08 -14.05 34.56
C ASN A 175 -26.72 -14.47 33.99
N TRP A 176 -25.75 -13.57 34.04
CA TRP A 176 -24.42 -13.80 33.49
C TRP A 176 -23.34 -13.33 34.48
N VAL A 177 -22.18 -13.98 34.43
CA VAL A 177 -20.97 -13.58 35.16
C VAL A 177 -19.82 -13.26 34.21
N GLY A 178 -19.85 -13.87 33.02
CA GLY A 178 -19.11 -13.47 31.84
C GLY A 178 -20.04 -13.50 30.61
N CYS A 179 -19.63 -12.81 29.57
CA CYS A 179 -20.30 -12.79 28.27
C CYS A 179 -19.22 -12.52 27.23
N ALA A 180 -19.15 -13.32 26.16
CA ALA A 180 -18.14 -13.13 25.13
C ALA A 180 -18.57 -13.69 23.78
N GLY A 181 -17.87 -13.26 22.74
CA GLY A 181 -18.03 -13.78 21.39
C GLY A 181 -17.13 -13.09 20.38
N PRO A 182 -17.05 -13.62 19.15
CA PRO A 182 -16.32 -12.95 18.07
C PRO A 182 -17.00 -11.63 17.71
N ARG A 183 -16.21 -10.63 17.31
CA ARG A 183 -16.70 -9.29 17.00
C ARG A 183 -16.64 -8.95 15.51
N THR A 184 -15.60 -9.40 14.82
CA THR A 184 -15.44 -9.22 13.37
C THR A 184 -14.86 -10.47 12.72
N ALA A 185 -15.11 -10.61 11.42
CA ALA A 185 -14.60 -11.71 10.61
C ALA A 185 -14.13 -11.19 9.25
N GLU A 186 -13.14 -11.85 8.68
CA GLU A 186 -12.57 -11.55 7.38
C GLU A 186 -12.75 -12.74 6.45
N ARG A 187 -12.95 -12.44 5.16
CA ARG A 187 -13.14 -13.46 4.14
C ARG A 187 -11.85 -13.63 3.37
N ASP A 188 -11.34 -14.86 3.31
CA ASP A 188 -10.22 -15.19 2.45
C ASP A 188 -10.67 -15.10 0.97
N PRO A 189 -10.16 -14.16 0.16
CA PRO A 189 -10.47 -14.05 -1.25
C PRO A 189 -9.96 -15.23 -2.10
N ILE A 190 -9.04 -16.06 -1.60
CA ILE A 190 -8.48 -17.21 -2.31
C ILE A 190 -9.36 -18.45 -2.10
N THR A 191 -9.59 -18.84 -0.84
CA THR A 191 -10.40 -20.02 -0.51
C THR A 191 -11.89 -19.71 -0.42
N ASN A 192 -12.26 -18.42 -0.38
CA ASN A 192 -13.64 -17.95 -0.25
C ASN A 192 -14.28 -18.31 1.12
N GLN A 193 -13.45 -18.65 2.11
CA GLN A 193 -13.81 -19.02 3.48
C GLN A 193 -13.78 -17.81 4.44
N TRP A 194 -14.52 -17.89 5.55
CA TRP A 194 -14.53 -16.84 6.58
C TRP A 194 -13.69 -17.23 7.79
N TYR A 195 -12.95 -16.27 8.33
CA TYR A 195 -12.13 -16.40 9.53
C TYR A 195 -12.55 -15.36 10.57
N LEU A 196 -12.71 -15.78 11.82
CA LEU A 196 -12.89 -14.88 12.95
C LEU A 196 -11.59 -14.12 13.21
N VAL A 197 -11.66 -12.79 13.33
CA VAL A 197 -10.45 -11.96 13.44
C VAL A 197 -10.43 -11.04 14.66
N SER A 198 -11.51 -10.93 15.44
CA SER A 198 -11.49 -10.22 16.72
C SER A 198 -12.55 -10.77 17.67
N GLY A 199 -12.41 -10.47 18.96
CA GLY A 199 -13.35 -10.90 19.99
C GLY A 199 -13.58 -9.85 21.07
N MET A 200 -14.67 -9.98 21.81
CA MET A 200 -14.97 -9.10 22.93
C MET A 200 -15.46 -9.91 24.12
N VAL A 201 -15.01 -9.54 25.33
CA VAL A 201 -15.28 -10.21 26.59
C VAL A 201 -15.76 -9.18 27.62
N TRP A 202 -16.95 -9.40 28.17
CA TRP A 202 -17.51 -8.65 29.28
C TRP A 202 -17.47 -9.51 30.54
N ILE A 203 -16.81 -9.01 31.58
CA ILE A 203 -16.74 -9.65 32.89
C ILE A 203 -17.60 -8.87 33.88
N HIS A 204 -18.52 -9.55 34.56
CA HIS A 204 -19.34 -8.90 35.58
C HIS A 204 -18.49 -8.57 36.82
N PRO A 205 -18.65 -7.41 37.48
CA PRO A 205 -17.85 -7.00 38.63
C PRO A 205 -17.81 -8.01 39.79
N VAL A 206 -18.84 -8.85 39.92
CA VAL A 206 -18.90 -9.92 40.94
C VAL A 206 -17.72 -10.91 40.83
N VAL A 207 -17.21 -11.13 39.63
CA VAL A 207 -16.08 -12.06 39.36
C VAL A 207 -14.78 -11.58 40.00
N LEU A 208 -14.63 -10.28 40.26
CA LEU A 208 -13.47 -9.74 40.96
C LEU A 208 -13.35 -10.28 42.39
N GLY A 209 -14.48 -10.65 43.02
CA GLY A 209 -14.55 -11.23 44.35
C GLY A 209 -14.45 -12.75 44.39
N TYR A 210 -14.34 -13.43 43.24
CA TYR A 210 -14.24 -14.90 43.19
C TYR A 210 -12.89 -15.40 43.70
N SER A 211 -12.84 -16.68 44.10
CA SER A 211 -11.58 -17.38 44.32
C SER A 211 -10.76 -17.37 43.03
N GLU A 212 -9.43 -17.47 43.15
CA GLU A 212 -8.53 -17.44 42.00
C GLU A 212 -8.87 -18.53 40.97
N ALA A 213 -9.19 -19.75 41.42
CA ALA A 213 -9.58 -20.85 40.56
C ALA A 213 -10.88 -20.58 39.79
N ASN A 214 -11.91 -20.06 40.47
CA ASN A 214 -13.19 -19.76 39.83
C ASN A 214 -13.07 -18.58 38.86
N ARG A 215 -12.28 -17.57 39.23
CA ARG A 215 -11.98 -16.44 38.34
C ARG A 215 -11.22 -16.91 37.10
N GLN A 216 -10.21 -17.77 37.26
CA GLN A 216 -9.45 -18.32 36.15
C GLN A 216 -10.35 -19.09 35.18
N HIS A 217 -11.25 -19.94 35.71
CA HIS A 217 -12.20 -20.68 34.87
C HIS A 217 -13.10 -19.75 34.05
N VAL A 218 -13.66 -18.69 34.65
CA VAL A 218 -14.48 -17.71 33.90
C VAL A 218 -13.66 -17.06 32.80
N LEU A 219 -12.42 -16.64 33.07
CA LEU A 219 -11.57 -16.02 32.05
C LEU A 219 -11.29 -16.96 30.88
N GLU A 220 -10.98 -18.22 31.14
CA GLU A 220 -10.71 -19.23 30.10
C GLU A 220 -11.96 -19.56 29.28
N HIS A 221 -13.10 -19.71 29.95
CA HIS A 221 -14.40 -19.96 29.33
C HIS A 221 -14.79 -18.82 28.36
N GLU A 222 -14.74 -17.58 28.82
CA GLU A 222 -15.11 -16.43 27.99
C GLU A 222 -14.12 -16.19 26.84
N LEU A 223 -12.83 -16.49 27.04
CA LEU A 223 -11.86 -16.46 25.94
C LEU A 223 -12.17 -17.54 24.89
N GLY A 224 -12.63 -18.73 25.29
CA GLY A 224 -13.10 -19.75 24.37
C GLY A 224 -14.23 -19.25 23.47
N HIS A 225 -15.22 -18.56 24.03
CA HIS A 225 -16.29 -17.92 23.26
C HIS A 225 -15.78 -16.82 22.34
N ALA A 226 -14.89 -15.95 22.80
CA ALA A 226 -14.27 -14.92 21.97
C ALA A 226 -13.53 -15.51 20.74
N LEU A 227 -13.03 -16.75 20.86
CA LEU A 227 -12.33 -17.48 19.81
C LEU A 227 -13.23 -18.34 18.91
N GLY A 228 -14.53 -18.41 19.21
CA GLY A 228 -15.54 -19.10 18.39
C GLY A 228 -15.99 -20.47 18.92
N LEU A 229 -15.56 -20.88 20.11
CA LEU A 229 -16.16 -22.04 20.78
C LEU A 229 -17.57 -21.70 21.25
N LEU A 230 -18.45 -22.69 21.17
CA LEU A 230 -19.78 -22.64 21.77
C LEU A 230 -19.81 -23.46 23.05
N HIS A 231 -20.90 -23.34 23.81
CA HIS A 231 -21.11 -24.18 24.98
C HIS A 231 -21.08 -25.66 24.60
N TYR A 232 -20.38 -26.45 25.41
CA TYR A 232 -20.43 -27.90 25.35
C TYR A 232 -21.19 -28.43 26.57
N GLU A 233 -22.48 -28.70 26.38
CA GLU A 233 -23.42 -28.99 27.48
C GLU A 233 -23.35 -30.43 28.03
N THR A 234 -22.36 -31.21 27.61
CA THR A 234 -22.20 -32.62 27.99
C THR A 234 -20.78 -32.90 28.49
N THR A 235 -20.52 -34.15 28.87
CA THR A 235 -19.19 -34.62 29.23
C THR A 235 -18.45 -35.15 28.01
N PHE A 236 -17.13 -34.96 27.96
CA PHE A 236 -16.23 -35.67 27.05
C PHE A 236 -15.34 -36.59 27.89
N GLU A 237 -15.18 -37.84 27.46
CA GLU A 237 -14.47 -38.88 28.24
C GLU A 237 -14.90 -38.99 29.72
N GLY A 238 -16.17 -38.70 30.01
CA GLY A 238 -16.75 -38.78 31.35
C GLY A 238 -16.45 -37.58 32.27
N ARG A 239 -15.91 -36.47 31.75
CA ARG A 239 -15.63 -35.24 32.50
C ARG A 239 -16.21 -34.00 31.81
N TYR A 240 -16.55 -32.99 32.60
CA TYR A 240 -17.01 -31.70 32.09
C TYR A 240 -15.85 -30.90 31.50
N GLN A 241 -16.11 -30.24 30.36
CA GLN A 241 -15.19 -29.34 29.68
C GLN A 241 -15.18 -27.93 30.32
N ILE A 242 -14.18 -27.10 30.00
CA ILE A 242 -14.16 -25.68 30.38
C ILE A 242 -15.35 -24.95 29.77
N MET A 243 -15.71 -25.27 28.51
CA MET A 243 -16.86 -24.66 27.82
C MET A 243 -18.23 -25.17 28.30
N HIS A 244 -18.29 -25.86 29.44
CA HIS A 244 -19.56 -26.28 30.02
C HIS A 244 -20.24 -25.12 30.78
N PRO A 245 -21.51 -24.77 30.51
CA PRO A 245 -22.14 -23.53 30.99
C PRO A 245 -22.44 -23.46 32.50
N TYR A 246 -22.47 -24.60 33.21
CA TYR A 246 -23.01 -24.66 34.60
C TYR A 246 -22.14 -25.39 35.63
N ARG A 247 -20.90 -25.78 35.32
CA ARG A 247 -20.07 -26.61 36.21
C ARG A 247 -18.62 -26.17 36.22
N TYR A 248 -18.12 -25.89 37.42
CA TYR A 248 -16.71 -25.62 37.70
C TYR A 248 -16.04 -26.93 38.15
N ASP A 249 -15.39 -27.65 37.25
CA ASP A 249 -14.42 -28.67 37.66
C ASP A 249 -13.03 -28.04 37.62
N SER A 250 -12.46 -27.79 38.80
CA SER A 250 -11.13 -27.17 38.93
C SER A 250 -9.98 -28.05 38.43
N ALA A 251 -10.25 -29.29 38.02
CA ALA A 251 -9.27 -30.18 37.41
C ALA A 251 -9.34 -30.12 35.88
N THR A 252 -8.86 -29.01 35.29
CA THR A 252 -8.42 -28.80 33.88
C THR A 252 -8.62 -30.01 32.95
N PHE A 253 -9.86 -30.32 32.61
CA PHE A 253 -10.17 -31.32 31.60
C PHE A 253 -10.71 -30.59 30.38
N ASP A 254 -9.80 -30.23 29.50
CA ASP A 254 -9.99 -29.34 28.37
C ASP A 254 -9.78 -30.06 27.03
N SER A 255 -9.59 -31.38 27.03
CA SER A 255 -9.18 -32.11 25.82
C SER A 255 -10.17 -31.98 24.66
N GLY A 256 -11.47 -31.88 24.96
CA GLY A 256 -12.50 -31.59 23.96
C GLY A 256 -12.42 -30.13 23.48
N ASP A 257 -12.32 -29.18 24.40
CA ASP A 257 -12.16 -27.75 24.07
C ASP A 257 -10.91 -27.48 23.23
N VAL A 258 -9.79 -28.15 23.54
CA VAL A 258 -8.55 -28.11 22.78
C VAL A 258 -8.76 -28.65 21.36
N ASN A 259 -9.52 -29.73 21.18
CA ASN A 259 -9.88 -30.19 19.84
C ASN A 259 -10.69 -29.13 19.07
N GLY A 260 -11.57 -28.41 19.76
CA GLY A 260 -12.33 -27.30 19.19
C GLY A 260 -11.45 -26.11 18.81
N LEU A 261 -10.49 -25.76 19.66
CA LEU A 261 -9.51 -24.72 19.36
C LEU A 261 -8.60 -25.12 18.20
N HIS A 262 -8.19 -26.39 18.09
CA HIS A 262 -7.46 -26.91 16.94
C HIS A 262 -8.29 -26.91 15.67
N TYR A 263 -9.59 -27.24 15.76
CA TYR A 263 -10.50 -27.17 14.63
C TYR A 263 -10.67 -25.74 14.11
N LEU A 264 -10.76 -24.79 15.04
CA LEU A 264 -10.82 -23.36 14.71
C LEU A 264 -9.45 -22.77 14.39
N HIS A 265 -8.35 -23.49 14.65
CA HIS A 265 -7.04 -23.02 14.27
C HIS A 265 -6.81 -23.29 12.78
N PRO A 266 -6.61 -22.25 11.95
CA PRO A 266 -6.32 -22.41 10.55
C PRO A 266 -5.08 -23.31 10.36
N THR A 267 -5.13 -24.16 9.35
CA THR A 267 -3.95 -24.93 8.97
C THR A 267 -2.90 -23.97 8.46
N ALA A 268 -1.71 -24.02 9.04
CA ALA A 268 -0.59 -23.19 8.63
C ALA A 268 -0.33 -23.33 7.11
N PRO A 269 0.04 -22.24 6.41
CA PRO A 269 0.39 -22.29 5.00
C PRO A 269 1.53 -23.29 4.73
N SER A 270 1.57 -23.88 3.54
CA SER A 270 2.60 -24.87 3.21
C SER A 270 4.04 -24.34 3.27
N ASN A 271 4.20 -23.01 3.16
CA ASN A 271 5.47 -22.31 3.26
C ASN A 271 5.65 -21.58 4.59
N ASP A 272 4.91 -21.98 5.61
CA ASP A 272 5.09 -21.55 7.00
C ASP A 272 6.47 -21.94 7.54
N PRO A 273 6.90 -23.22 7.54
CA PRO A 273 8.25 -23.54 8.00
C PRO A 273 9.31 -23.09 6.99
N PHE A 274 10.42 -22.50 7.46
CA PHE A 274 11.56 -22.06 6.66
C PHE A 274 12.06 -23.16 5.70
N SER A 275 12.08 -24.39 6.20
CA SER A 275 12.49 -25.58 5.45
C SER A 275 11.63 -25.87 4.21
N SER A 276 10.37 -25.41 4.22
CA SER A 276 9.41 -25.53 3.12
C SER A 276 9.17 -24.20 2.39
N SER A 277 10.09 -23.24 2.55
CA SER A 277 10.01 -21.94 1.87
C SER A 277 9.70 -22.08 0.38
N LYS A 278 8.74 -21.29 -0.09
CA LYS A 278 8.24 -21.34 -1.47
C LYS A 278 9.28 -20.77 -2.42
N ALA A 279 9.73 -21.56 -3.39
CA ALA A 279 10.62 -21.07 -4.44
C ALA A 279 9.89 -20.07 -5.36
N VAL A 280 10.49 -18.90 -5.56
CA VAL A 280 10.00 -17.83 -6.43
C VAL A 280 10.79 -17.81 -7.74
N ALA A 281 10.12 -17.49 -8.85
CA ALA A 281 10.75 -17.35 -10.15
C ALA A 281 11.90 -16.32 -10.10
N SER A 282 13.01 -16.60 -10.77
CA SER A 282 14.23 -15.76 -10.70
C SER A 282 13.98 -14.33 -11.19
N GLY A 283 13.13 -14.13 -12.20
CA GLY A 283 12.74 -12.80 -12.69
C GLY A 283 11.86 -12.00 -11.72
N GLY A 284 11.52 -12.55 -10.55
CA GLY A 284 10.54 -11.99 -9.63
C GLY A 284 9.11 -12.42 -9.95
N SER A 285 8.22 -12.28 -8.97
CA SER A 285 6.80 -12.60 -9.09
C SER A 285 6.00 -11.84 -8.02
N VAL A 286 4.68 -11.87 -8.15
CA VAL A 286 3.73 -11.42 -7.14
C VAL A 286 3.08 -12.68 -6.61
N GLU A 287 3.34 -12.96 -5.35
CA GLU A 287 2.82 -14.10 -4.61
C GLU A 287 1.61 -13.63 -3.79
N VAL A 288 0.52 -14.38 -3.86
CA VAL A 288 -0.69 -14.10 -3.07
C VAL A 288 -1.03 -15.38 -2.32
N LEU A 289 -1.06 -15.31 -0.99
CA LEU A 289 -1.46 -16.41 -0.13
C LEU A 289 -2.09 -15.91 1.16
N ALA A 290 -2.95 -16.72 1.77
CA ALA A 290 -3.46 -16.47 3.11
C ALA A 290 -2.43 -16.92 4.15
N THR A 291 -2.10 -16.05 5.10
CA THR A 291 -1.17 -16.31 6.21
C THR A 291 -1.87 -16.70 7.51
N PHE A 292 -3.17 -16.95 7.47
CA PHE A 292 -3.89 -17.45 8.64
C PHE A 292 -3.25 -18.74 9.16
N GLY A 293 -2.91 -18.77 10.45
CA GLY A 293 -2.33 -19.95 11.11
C GLY A 293 -0.85 -20.16 10.89
N SER A 294 -0.14 -19.23 10.26
CA SER A 294 1.33 -19.24 10.27
C SER A 294 1.86 -19.15 11.71
N THR A 295 3.04 -19.72 11.91
CA THR A 295 3.67 -19.91 13.22
C THR A 295 5.05 -19.28 13.24
N HIS A 296 5.55 -19.00 14.44
CA HIS A 296 6.94 -18.55 14.62
C HIS A 296 7.83 -19.77 14.87
N GLU A 297 8.80 -20.03 14.00
CA GLU A 297 9.69 -21.18 14.18
C GLU A 297 10.72 -20.94 15.30
N GLY A 298 11.11 -22.01 15.99
CA GLY A 298 12.19 -21.92 16.98
C GLY A 298 13.51 -21.46 16.35
N SER A 299 14.09 -20.37 16.88
CA SER A 299 15.29 -19.68 16.35
C SER A 299 15.05 -18.79 15.13
N GLU A 300 13.79 -18.53 14.78
CA GLU A 300 13.43 -17.51 13.81
C GLU A 300 13.88 -16.11 14.29
N PRO A 301 14.54 -15.31 13.43
CA PRO A 301 14.89 -13.94 13.79
C PRO A 301 13.64 -13.07 13.95
N ALA A 302 13.66 -12.12 14.89
CA ALA A 302 12.65 -11.07 14.93
C ALA A 302 12.73 -10.21 13.66
N HIS A 303 11.69 -10.22 12.84
CA HIS A 303 11.63 -9.44 11.61
C HIS A 303 11.32 -7.99 11.95
N ALA A 304 12.19 -7.04 11.56
CA ALA A 304 12.07 -5.63 11.92
C ALA A 304 11.90 -5.34 13.44
N GLY A 305 12.35 -6.25 14.31
CA GLY A 305 12.18 -6.15 15.77
C GLY A 305 10.88 -6.76 16.31
N VAL A 306 10.01 -7.27 15.44
CA VAL A 306 8.80 -8.00 15.79
C VAL A 306 9.11 -9.49 15.85
N ALA A 307 8.88 -10.12 17.01
CA ALA A 307 9.14 -11.55 17.26
C ALA A 307 7.87 -12.37 17.48
N ASN A 308 6.72 -11.71 17.36
CA ASN A 308 5.45 -12.17 17.90
C ASN A 308 4.43 -12.56 16.80
N GLY A 309 4.87 -12.57 15.54
CA GLY A 309 4.05 -12.94 14.39
C GLY A 309 4.29 -14.37 13.92
N GLY A 310 3.54 -14.79 12.89
CA GLY A 310 3.75 -16.04 12.19
C GLY A 310 4.20 -15.76 10.77
N SER A 311 5.45 -16.12 10.43
CA SER A 311 6.00 -15.79 9.13
C SER A 311 5.72 -16.87 8.09
N VAL A 312 5.59 -16.45 6.84
CA VAL A 312 5.69 -17.34 5.69
C VAL A 312 6.97 -17.05 4.92
N TRP A 313 7.61 -18.10 4.44
CA TRP A 313 8.93 -18.01 3.83
C TRP A 313 8.88 -18.21 2.32
N TYR A 314 9.69 -17.41 1.63
CA TYR A 314 10.00 -17.56 0.22
C TYR A 314 11.50 -17.68 0.01
N SER A 315 11.88 -18.41 -1.04
CA SER A 315 13.26 -18.53 -1.49
C SER A 315 13.39 -17.99 -2.91
N TRP A 316 14.30 -17.04 -3.12
CA TRP A 316 14.50 -16.42 -4.41
C TRP A 316 15.99 -16.30 -4.72
N THR A 317 16.38 -16.72 -5.92
CA THR A 317 17.77 -16.62 -6.40
C THR A 317 17.87 -15.47 -7.39
N ALA A 318 18.74 -14.51 -7.09
CA ALA A 318 18.89 -13.31 -7.91
C ALA A 318 19.43 -13.66 -9.31
N PRO A 319 18.78 -13.22 -10.39
CA PRO A 319 19.21 -13.54 -11.75
C PRO A 319 20.42 -12.70 -12.21
N SER A 320 20.64 -11.57 -11.55
CA SER A 320 21.66 -10.57 -11.86
C SER A 320 22.09 -9.85 -10.58
N THR A 321 23.26 -9.21 -10.62
CA THR A 321 23.72 -8.30 -9.57
C THR A 321 23.08 -6.92 -9.78
N GLY A 322 22.61 -6.27 -8.71
CA GLY A 322 21.99 -4.95 -8.78
C GLY A 322 21.07 -4.69 -7.59
N MET A 323 20.08 -3.80 -7.73
CA MET A 323 19.09 -3.53 -6.68
C MET A 323 17.80 -4.33 -6.91
N ALA A 324 17.39 -5.12 -5.91
CA ALA A 324 16.10 -5.81 -5.90
C ALA A 324 15.12 -5.06 -4.99
N GLU A 325 13.82 -5.21 -5.25
CA GLU A 325 12.76 -4.73 -4.36
C GLU A 325 11.91 -5.91 -3.89
N VAL A 326 11.56 -5.92 -2.60
CA VAL A 326 10.48 -6.74 -2.07
C VAL A 326 9.48 -5.82 -1.39
N ASN A 327 8.20 -5.98 -1.69
CA ASN A 327 7.13 -5.24 -1.01
C ASN A 327 5.90 -6.10 -0.78
N THR A 328 5.10 -5.74 0.22
CA THR A 328 3.87 -6.43 0.60
C THR A 328 2.61 -5.61 0.26
N TYR A 329 2.72 -4.69 -0.71
CA TYR A 329 1.65 -3.75 -1.01
C TYR A 329 0.39 -4.43 -1.54
N GLY A 330 -0.74 -4.07 -0.94
CA GLY A 330 -2.05 -4.66 -1.23
C GLY A 330 -2.36 -5.91 -0.41
N SER A 331 -1.55 -6.20 0.62
CA SER A 331 -1.92 -7.15 1.67
C SER A 331 -3.13 -6.64 2.46
N SER A 332 -3.89 -7.56 3.07
CA SER A 332 -5.09 -7.22 3.83
C SER A 332 -4.84 -6.87 5.30
N TYR A 333 -3.58 -6.92 5.74
CA TYR A 333 -3.17 -6.75 7.13
C TYR A 333 -1.81 -6.04 7.19
N ASP A 334 -1.48 -5.53 8.38
CA ASP A 334 -0.20 -4.87 8.62
C ASP A 334 0.95 -5.88 8.63
N THR A 335 1.79 -5.81 7.60
CA THR A 335 2.84 -6.80 7.38
C THR A 335 4.14 -6.38 8.03
N VAL A 336 4.98 -7.37 8.31
CA VAL A 336 6.39 -7.18 8.62
C VAL A 336 7.22 -7.99 7.63
N LEU A 337 8.33 -7.43 7.14
CA LEU A 337 9.16 -8.02 6.09
C LEU A 337 10.61 -8.19 6.56
N GLY A 338 11.17 -9.37 6.36
CA GLY A 338 12.60 -9.65 6.55
C GLY A 338 13.24 -10.29 5.32
N VAL A 339 14.46 -9.87 4.97
CA VAL A 339 15.26 -10.48 3.91
C VAL A 339 16.59 -10.95 4.47
N TYR A 340 16.93 -12.21 4.18
CA TYR A 340 18.08 -12.90 4.74
C TYR A 340 18.89 -13.66 3.69
N THR A 341 20.14 -13.98 4.03
CA THR A 341 20.93 -15.04 3.40
C THR A 341 21.17 -16.17 4.41
N GLY A 342 21.37 -17.39 3.90
CA GLY A 342 21.59 -18.59 4.72
C GLY A 342 20.66 -19.74 4.37
N SER A 343 20.94 -20.90 4.96
CA SER A 343 20.25 -22.17 4.66
C SER A 343 19.59 -22.82 5.88
N GLN A 344 19.67 -22.21 7.06
CA GLN A 344 19.05 -22.69 8.30
C GLN A 344 18.55 -21.50 9.12
N VAL A 345 17.32 -21.59 9.63
CA VAL A 345 16.61 -20.51 10.34
C VAL A 345 17.45 -19.90 11.49
N GLY A 346 18.09 -20.73 12.31
CA GLY A 346 18.92 -20.29 13.45
C GLY A 346 20.31 -19.73 13.11
N SER A 347 20.65 -19.57 11.82
CA SER A 347 21.95 -19.01 11.37
C SER A 347 21.83 -18.05 10.18
N LEU A 348 20.64 -17.48 10.00
CA LEU A 348 20.40 -16.49 8.95
C LEU A 348 21.20 -15.21 9.19
N SER A 349 21.77 -14.65 8.12
CA SER A 349 22.35 -13.31 8.11
C SER A 349 21.35 -12.34 7.50
N GLN A 350 20.91 -11.36 8.28
CA GLN A 350 19.96 -10.35 7.82
C GLN A 350 20.60 -9.43 6.77
N VAL A 351 19.88 -9.22 5.67
CA VAL A 351 20.20 -8.24 4.63
C VAL A 351 19.46 -6.94 4.92
N GLY A 352 18.19 -7.04 5.32
CA GLY A 352 17.39 -5.91 5.77
C GLY A 352 16.01 -6.36 6.24
N SER A 353 15.26 -5.45 6.84
CA SER A 353 13.87 -5.67 7.22
C SER A 353 13.11 -4.35 7.22
N ASN A 354 11.79 -4.42 7.09
CA ASN A 354 10.92 -3.26 7.20
C ASN A 354 9.58 -3.68 7.77
N ASP A 355 9.03 -2.83 8.62
CA ASP A 355 7.70 -2.94 9.21
C ASP A 355 6.78 -2.04 8.38
N GLU A 356 6.94 -0.72 8.52
CA GLU A 356 6.17 0.25 7.75
C GLU A 356 7.00 0.90 6.65
N ALA A 357 6.55 0.74 5.41
CA ALA A 357 7.16 1.39 4.25
C ALA A 357 6.84 2.89 4.17
N ASP A 358 5.68 3.29 4.71
CA ASP A 358 5.19 4.66 4.69
C ASP A 358 4.41 4.96 5.97
N ALA A 359 4.87 5.95 6.72
CA ALA A 359 4.29 6.33 8.02
C ALA A 359 2.88 6.92 7.93
N VAL A 360 2.40 7.27 6.73
CA VAL A 360 1.09 7.89 6.49
C VAL A 360 0.08 6.86 5.99
N LEU A 361 0.47 5.99 5.07
CA LEU A 361 -0.38 4.94 4.53
C LEU A 361 -0.48 3.74 5.48
N GLY A 362 0.62 3.37 6.16
CA GLY A 362 0.71 2.23 7.07
C GLY A 362 0.36 0.87 6.43
N GLY A 363 0.49 -0.21 7.18
CA GLY A 363 -0.13 -1.49 6.81
C GLY A 363 0.61 -2.32 5.75
N PHE A 364 1.78 -1.91 5.30
CA PHE A 364 2.62 -2.72 4.40
C PHE A 364 4.10 -2.37 4.52
N SER A 365 4.93 -3.33 4.17
CA SER A 365 6.38 -3.26 4.21
C SER A 365 6.99 -3.21 2.82
N ARG A 366 8.17 -2.60 2.71
CA ARG A 366 8.96 -2.51 1.49
C ARG A 366 10.45 -2.42 1.80
N LEU A 367 11.24 -3.18 1.08
CA LEU A 367 12.70 -3.14 1.14
C LEU A 367 13.28 -3.08 -0.27
N VAL A 368 14.23 -2.15 -0.48
CA VAL A 368 15.09 -2.11 -1.67
C VAL A 368 16.51 -2.39 -1.21
N PHE A 369 17.17 -3.39 -1.77
CA PHE A 369 18.45 -3.87 -1.27
C PHE A 369 19.36 -4.40 -2.40
N PRO A 370 20.70 -4.32 -2.21
CA PRO A 370 21.64 -4.85 -3.19
C PRO A 370 21.64 -6.37 -3.18
N VAL A 371 21.72 -6.96 -4.38
CA VAL A 371 21.78 -8.40 -4.58
C VAL A 371 22.92 -8.81 -5.49
N VAL A 372 23.40 -10.04 -5.31
CA VAL A 372 24.47 -10.64 -6.11
C VAL A 372 23.90 -11.77 -6.95
N GLN A 373 24.25 -11.80 -8.24
CA GLN A 373 23.83 -12.86 -9.15
C GLN A 373 24.11 -14.26 -8.59
N GLY A 374 23.11 -15.14 -8.64
CA GLY A 374 23.22 -16.53 -8.19
C GLY A 374 23.14 -16.71 -6.67
N GLN A 375 23.13 -15.64 -5.89
CA GLN A 375 22.89 -15.72 -4.45
C GLN A 375 21.39 -15.97 -4.19
N THR A 376 21.11 -16.92 -3.30
CA THR A 376 19.75 -17.17 -2.81
C THR A 376 19.47 -16.32 -1.58
N TYR A 377 18.34 -15.63 -1.62
CA TYR A 377 17.76 -14.85 -0.55
C TYR A 377 16.53 -15.56 0.01
N ARG A 378 16.30 -15.37 1.31
CA ARG A 378 15.15 -15.86 2.06
C ARG A 378 14.31 -14.66 2.44
N VAL A 379 13.05 -14.66 2.05
CA VAL A 379 12.12 -13.57 2.33
C VAL A 379 11.09 -14.09 3.31
N ALA A 380 11.03 -13.50 4.49
CA ALA A 380 10.01 -13.74 5.49
C ALA A 380 8.95 -12.63 5.39
N VAL A 381 7.70 -13.02 5.27
CA VAL A 381 6.55 -12.11 5.35
C VAL A 381 5.73 -12.52 6.55
N ASP A 382 5.67 -11.63 7.51
CA ASP A 382 5.03 -11.79 8.81
C ASP A 382 4.01 -10.65 9.01
N GLY A 383 3.44 -10.49 10.19
CA GLY A 383 2.57 -9.37 10.53
C GLY A 383 2.87 -8.74 11.88
N HIS A 384 2.66 -7.42 11.93
CA HIS A 384 2.83 -6.62 13.12
C HIS A 384 1.81 -7.04 14.19
N ASP A 385 2.23 -7.16 15.45
CA ASP A 385 1.38 -7.61 16.58
C ASP A 385 0.58 -8.91 16.32
N GLY A 386 1.18 -9.87 15.61
CA GLY A 386 0.48 -11.12 15.23
C GLY A 386 -0.45 -10.96 14.03
N GLY A 387 -0.17 -9.98 13.17
CA GLY A 387 -0.88 -9.72 11.93
C GLY A 387 -0.92 -10.93 10.99
N ALA A 388 -2.11 -11.31 10.53
CA ALA A 388 -2.34 -12.33 9.51
C ALA A 388 -3.56 -11.98 8.67
N GLY A 389 -3.57 -12.45 7.42
CA GLY A 389 -4.58 -12.15 6.42
C GLY A 389 -4.17 -12.67 5.05
N VAL A 390 -4.56 -11.98 3.97
CA VAL A 390 -3.98 -12.26 2.65
C VAL A 390 -2.75 -11.40 2.44
N ALA A 391 -1.60 -12.07 2.40
CA ALA A 391 -0.33 -11.48 2.03
C ALA A 391 -0.23 -11.39 0.51
N LYS A 392 0.07 -10.21 0.01
CA LYS A 392 0.47 -9.99 -1.37
C LYS A 392 1.92 -9.53 -1.39
N THR A 393 2.82 -10.40 -1.81
CA THR A 393 4.27 -10.16 -1.78
C THR A 393 4.81 -10.06 -3.20
N ALA A 394 5.29 -8.88 -3.59
CA ALA A 394 5.97 -8.66 -4.86
C ALA A 394 7.49 -8.73 -4.67
N ILE A 395 8.16 -9.65 -5.37
CA ILE A 395 9.61 -9.68 -5.53
C ILE A 395 9.94 -9.15 -6.92
N VAL A 396 10.74 -8.11 -7.00
CA VAL A 396 11.19 -7.47 -8.24
C VAL A 396 12.70 -7.67 -8.34
N ALA A 397 13.12 -8.45 -9.34
CA ALA A 397 14.52 -8.66 -9.64
C ALA A 397 15.20 -7.36 -10.12
N PRO A 398 16.53 -7.24 -10.02
CA PRO A 398 17.25 -6.15 -10.66
C PRO A 398 16.98 -6.15 -12.16
N ILE A 399 16.48 -5.02 -12.64
CA ILE A 399 16.24 -4.78 -14.06
C ILE A 399 17.37 -3.89 -14.54
N SER A 400 18.05 -4.30 -15.59
CA SER A 400 18.94 -3.46 -16.37
C SER A 400 18.57 -3.66 -17.82
N GLY A 401 18.43 -2.58 -18.59
CA GLY A 401 18.00 -2.68 -19.97
C GLY A 401 18.41 -1.54 -20.87
N GLY A 402 18.50 -1.85 -22.16
CA GLY A 402 18.72 -0.88 -23.22
C GLY A 402 17.42 -0.17 -23.62
N TYR A 403 17.54 1.08 -24.03
CA TYR A 403 16.43 1.90 -24.52
C TYR A 403 16.13 1.62 -25.99
N THR A 404 14.88 1.35 -26.32
CA THR A 404 14.40 1.35 -27.71
C THR A 404 13.57 2.62 -27.94
N PRO A 405 14.11 3.60 -28.68
CA PRO A 405 13.35 4.79 -29.02
C PRO A 405 12.24 4.47 -30.03
N MET A 406 11.19 5.29 -30.04
CA MET A 406 10.07 5.18 -30.96
C MET A 406 9.66 6.55 -31.48
N ASN A 407 9.08 6.60 -32.68
CA ASN A 407 8.28 7.74 -33.09
C ASN A 407 7.09 7.87 -32.10
N PRO A 408 6.92 9.02 -31.42
CA PRO A 408 5.93 9.18 -30.37
C PRO A 408 4.52 8.72 -30.78
N ARG A 409 3.87 7.93 -29.92
CA ARG A 409 2.54 7.38 -30.23
C ARG A 409 1.58 7.51 -29.06
N ARG A 410 0.39 8.02 -29.35
CA ARG A 410 -0.71 8.12 -28.38
C ARG A 410 -1.27 6.75 -28.03
N ILE A 411 -1.27 6.43 -26.75
CA ILE A 411 -1.85 5.18 -26.21
C ILE A 411 -3.08 5.44 -25.34
N ILE A 412 -3.17 6.62 -24.71
CA ILE A 412 -4.34 7.07 -23.97
C ILE A 412 -4.68 8.51 -24.37
N ASP A 413 -5.97 8.78 -24.60
CA ASP A 413 -6.52 10.14 -24.59
C ASP A 413 -7.96 10.09 -24.10
N THR A 414 -8.09 10.46 -22.83
CA THR A 414 -9.35 10.40 -22.09
C THR A 414 -10.43 11.35 -22.61
N ARG A 415 -10.10 12.30 -23.50
CA ARG A 415 -11.07 13.25 -24.08
C ARG A 415 -11.88 12.64 -25.22
N ASN A 416 -11.28 11.72 -25.97
CA ASN A 416 -11.83 11.18 -27.22
C ASN A 416 -11.94 9.65 -27.22
N GLY A 417 -11.63 8.99 -26.11
CA GLY A 417 -11.85 7.55 -25.94
C GLY A 417 -10.68 6.67 -26.40
N ILE A 418 -9.51 7.23 -26.74
CA ILE A 418 -8.35 6.41 -27.14
C ILE A 418 -7.82 5.68 -25.90
N GLY A 419 -7.86 4.35 -25.94
CA GLY A 419 -7.36 3.46 -24.88
C GLY A 419 -8.12 3.53 -23.54
N TYR A 420 -9.01 4.51 -23.36
CA TYR A 420 -9.87 4.66 -22.19
C TYR A 420 -11.14 5.47 -22.55
N THR A 421 -12.32 4.90 -22.32
CA THR A 421 -13.62 5.53 -22.68
C THR A 421 -14.36 6.18 -21.50
N GLY A 422 -13.78 6.19 -20.30
CA GLY A 422 -14.46 6.68 -19.08
C GLY A 422 -14.46 8.20 -18.89
N GLY A 423 -13.84 8.98 -19.78
CA GLY A 423 -13.75 10.44 -19.65
C GLY A 423 -12.68 10.89 -18.66
N LYS A 424 -12.93 11.95 -17.89
CA LYS A 424 -11.97 12.45 -16.89
C LYS A 424 -11.68 11.39 -15.82
N ILE A 425 -10.43 11.37 -15.36
CA ILE A 425 -10.03 10.55 -14.21
C ILE A 425 -10.39 11.35 -12.96
N GLY A 426 -11.39 10.88 -12.24
CA GLY A 426 -11.90 11.54 -11.03
C GLY A 426 -10.88 11.65 -9.89
N PRO A 427 -11.19 12.42 -8.83
CA PRO A 427 -10.30 12.61 -7.71
C PRO A 427 -10.04 11.27 -6.99
N ASP A 428 -8.79 11.07 -6.58
CA ASP A 428 -8.29 9.89 -5.90
C ASP A 428 -8.55 8.57 -6.66
N ARG A 429 -8.63 8.64 -8.00
CA ARG A 429 -8.78 7.47 -8.88
C ARG A 429 -7.46 7.11 -9.56
N ILE A 430 -7.37 5.82 -9.90
CA ILE A 430 -6.24 5.23 -10.60
C ILE A 430 -6.68 4.83 -12.01
N LEU A 431 -5.95 5.29 -13.02
CA LEU A 431 -6.03 4.82 -14.39
C LEU A 431 -4.94 3.79 -14.64
N THR A 432 -5.31 2.58 -15.05
CA THR A 432 -4.37 1.54 -15.48
C THR A 432 -4.11 1.66 -16.98
N VAL A 433 -2.83 1.64 -17.36
CA VAL A 433 -2.36 1.78 -18.74
C VAL A 433 -1.56 0.53 -19.15
N GLN A 434 -1.99 -0.14 -20.20
CA GLN A 434 -1.29 -1.28 -20.76
C GLN A 434 -0.11 -0.83 -21.65
N ILE A 435 1.12 -1.18 -21.25
CA ILE A 435 2.34 -0.88 -22.03
C ILE A 435 2.78 -2.13 -22.80
N GLY A 436 3.19 -3.19 -22.10
CA GLY A 436 3.67 -4.41 -22.75
C GLY A 436 2.59 -5.06 -23.62
N GLY A 437 2.97 -5.48 -24.84
CA GLY A 437 2.05 -6.04 -25.83
C GLY A 437 1.15 -5.02 -26.54
N ASN A 438 1.21 -3.74 -26.17
CA ASN A 438 0.48 -2.67 -26.83
C ASN A 438 1.32 -2.05 -27.94
N VAL A 439 0.72 -1.64 -29.06
CA VAL A 439 1.36 -0.68 -29.99
C VAL A 439 2.72 -1.14 -30.60
N GLY A 440 3.03 -2.44 -30.56
CA GLY A 440 4.31 -3.00 -31.03
C GLY A 440 5.40 -3.10 -29.95
N ILE A 441 5.05 -2.79 -28.70
CA ILE A 441 5.94 -2.91 -27.53
C ILE A 441 5.96 -4.38 -27.08
N PRO A 442 7.14 -4.99 -26.87
CA PRO A 442 7.25 -6.34 -26.34
C PRO A 442 6.58 -6.49 -24.97
N THR A 443 6.03 -7.68 -24.69
CA THR A 443 5.42 -7.98 -23.37
C THR A 443 6.45 -8.03 -22.24
N ASN A 444 7.73 -8.20 -22.57
CA ASN A 444 8.84 -8.15 -21.62
C ASN A 444 9.47 -6.75 -21.49
N ALA A 445 8.83 -5.69 -21.99
CA ALA A 445 9.26 -4.33 -21.69
C ALA A 445 9.22 -4.10 -20.17
N ARG A 446 10.34 -3.67 -19.59
CA ARG A 446 10.53 -3.54 -18.13
C ARG A 446 10.42 -2.10 -17.62
N ALA A 447 10.55 -1.13 -18.52
CA ALA A 447 10.24 0.26 -18.23
C ALA A 447 9.71 0.96 -19.49
N ALA A 448 9.01 2.06 -19.29
CA ALA A 448 8.40 2.86 -20.34
C ALA A 448 8.84 4.32 -20.20
N VAL A 449 9.02 4.98 -21.34
CA VAL A 449 9.21 6.43 -21.43
C VAL A 449 7.92 7.04 -21.96
N LEU A 450 7.22 7.77 -21.10
CA LEU A 450 5.89 8.30 -21.35
C LEU A 450 5.93 9.82 -21.28
N ASN A 451 5.39 10.51 -22.27
CA ASN A 451 4.99 11.89 -22.11
C ASN A 451 3.54 11.94 -21.62
N VAL A 452 3.35 12.35 -20.37
CA VAL A 452 2.02 12.39 -19.73
C VAL A 452 1.56 13.83 -19.65
N THR A 453 0.40 14.10 -20.25
CA THR A 453 -0.19 15.45 -20.31
C THR A 453 -1.51 15.49 -19.55
N VAL A 454 -1.62 16.44 -18.63
CA VAL A 454 -2.90 16.85 -18.04
C VAL A 454 -3.54 17.93 -18.89
N THR A 455 -4.86 17.87 -19.05
CA THR A 455 -5.63 18.92 -19.71
C THR A 455 -7.02 19.05 -19.08
N GLU A 456 -7.54 20.27 -19.04
CA GLU A 456 -8.82 20.60 -18.42
C GLU A 456 -9.01 20.09 -16.96
N PRO A 457 -8.00 20.20 -16.07
CA PRO A 457 -8.17 19.84 -14.68
C PRO A 457 -9.17 20.78 -14.00
N VAL A 458 -10.07 20.22 -13.20
CA VAL A 458 -11.14 20.98 -12.52
C VAL A 458 -10.62 21.79 -11.32
N ALA A 459 -9.53 21.32 -10.70
CA ALA A 459 -8.88 21.94 -9.56
C ALA A 459 -7.37 21.73 -9.63
N ASN A 460 -6.62 22.47 -8.82
CA ASN A 460 -5.20 22.22 -8.63
C ASN A 460 -4.98 20.77 -8.18
N GLY A 461 -3.88 20.15 -8.60
CA GLY A 461 -3.61 18.76 -8.28
C GLY A 461 -2.29 18.28 -8.85
N TYR A 462 -2.11 16.97 -8.78
CA TYR A 462 -0.96 16.29 -9.35
C TYR A 462 -1.37 14.94 -9.92
N LEU A 463 -0.52 14.41 -10.81
CA LEU A 463 -0.52 13.01 -11.20
C LEU A 463 0.69 12.30 -10.59
N THR A 464 0.52 11.02 -10.31
CA THR A 464 1.63 10.11 -10.02
C THR A 464 1.58 8.94 -10.98
N VAL A 465 2.67 8.69 -11.67
CA VAL A 465 2.84 7.59 -12.62
C VAL A 465 3.80 6.58 -12.01
N TYR A 466 3.34 5.34 -11.83
CA TYR A 466 4.03 4.34 -11.02
C TYR A 466 3.69 2.90 -11.48
N PRO A 467 4.53 1.91 -11.15
CA PRO A 467 4.20 0.51 -11.38
C PRO A 467 2.96 0.10 -10.57
N CYS A 468 1.98 -0.57 -11.21
CA CYS A 468 0.70 -0.97 -10.57
C CYS A 468 0.84 -2.01 -9.44
N ASP A 469 1.97 -2.69 -9.38
CA ASP A 469 2.38 -3.65 -8.35
C ASP A 469 3.15 -2.98 -7.19
N SER A 470 3.12 -1.65 -7.12
CA SER A 470 3.74 -0.84 -6.08
C SER A 470 2.78 0.22 -5.53
N PRO A 471 2.99 0.69 -4.29
CA PRO A 471 2.22 1.77 -3.67
C PRO A 471 2.49 3.13 -4.31
N VAL A 472 1.53 4.06 -4.17
CA VAL A 472 1.72 5.48 -4.52
C VAL A 472 2.47 6.18 -3.38
N LEU A 473 3.80 6.16 -3.43
CA LEU A 473 4.65 6.70 -2.36
C LEU A 473 4.92 8.20 -2.55
N GLY A 474 3.93 9.06 -2.25
CA GLY A 474 4.09 10.51 -2.04
C GLY A 474 4.73 11.36 -3.18
N ALA A 475 5.20 10.74 -4.26
CA ALA A 475 5.90 11.34 -5.38
C ALA A 475 4.89 11.85 -6.41
N SER A 476 5.10 13.06 -6.92
CA SER A 476 4.25 13.64 -7.96
C SER A 476 5.01 13.63 -9.27
N SER A 477 4.52 12.92 -10.30
CA SER A 477 5.12 12.98 -11.64
C SER A 477 4.82 14.28 -12.35
N LEU A 478 3.71 14.95 -12.06
CA LEU A 478 3.30 16.20 -12.70
C LEU A 478 2.42 16.98 -11.74
N ASN A 479 2.60 18.30 -11.68
CA ASN A 479 1.77 19.21 -10.88
C ASN A 479 1.07 20.21 -11.80
N TYR A 480 -0.17 20.59 -11.49
CA TYR A 480 -0.97 21.44 -12.36
C TYR A 480 -1.96 22.31 -11.58
N SER A 481 -2.32 23.44 -12.21
CA SER A 481 -3.39 24.33 -11.75
C SER A 481 -4.70 24.08 -12.52
N ALA A 482 -5.83 24.52 -11.96
CA ALA A 482 -7.13 24.40 -12.62
C ALA A 482 -7.14 25.03 -14.03
N GLY A 483 -7.67 24.30 -15.01
CA GLY A 483 -7.73 24.70 -16.42
C GLY A 483 -6.42 24.62 -17.20
N GLU A 484 -5.31 24.24 -16.56
CA GLU A 484 -4.00 24.16 -17.20
C GLU A 484 -3.89 22.98 -18.18
N THR A 485 -3.03 23.09 -19.19
CA THR A 485 -2.61 21.96 -20.01
C THR A 485 -1.10 21.86 -20.00
N ILE A 486 -0.58 20.83 -19.35
CA ILE A 486 0.84 20.72 -19.01
C ILE A 486 1.33 19.27 -19.14
N PRO A 487 2.45 19.04 -19.82
CA PRO A 487 3.09 17.73 -19.92
C PRO A 487 4.29 17.59 -18.97
N ASN A 488 4.63 16.35 -18.65
CA ASN A 488 5.97 15.98 -18.18
C ASN A 488 6.36 14.63 -18.78
N LEU A 489 7.64 14.47 -19.11
CA LEU A 489 8.19 13.16 -19.43
C LEU A 489 8.34 12.33 -18.16
N VAL A 490 8.04 11.04 -18.23
CA VAL A 490 8.15 10.11 -17.12
C VAL A 490 8.86 8.86 -17.59
N VAL A 491 9.87 8.44 -16.83
CA VAL A 491 10.45 7.10 -16.94
C VAL A 491 9.97 6.30 -15.73
N THR A 492 9.31 5.18 -15.97
CA THR A 492 8.76 4.33 -14.90
C THR A 492 8.90 2.87 -15.24
N ARG A 493 9.14 2.04 -14.22
CA ARG A 493 9.13 0.58 -14.34
C ARG A 493 7.72 0.10 -14.69
N THR A 494 7.63 -0.94 -15.50
CA THR A 494 6.37 -1.66 -15.75
C THR A 494 6.19 -2.80 -14.75
N SER A 495 4.95 -3.14 -14.40
CA SER A 495 4.67 -4.21 -13.42
C SER A 495 5.14 -5.60 -13.87
N VAL A 496 5.67 -6.40 -12.93
CA VAL A 496 6.35 -7.68 -13.25
C VAL A 496 5.39 -8.71 -13.85
N ASN A 497 4.15 -8.80 -13.35
CA ASN A 497 3.20 -9.89 -13.70
C ASN A 497 1.94 -9.44 -14.44
N ASN A 498 1.75 -8.14 -14.66
CA ASN A 498 0.55 -7.60 -15.32
C ASN A 498 0.83 -7.22 -16.78
N ASN A 499 1.57 -8.06 -17.52
CA ASN A 499 1.95 -7.81 -18.91
C ASN A 499 2.61 -6.43 -19.15
N GLY A 500 3.33 -5.90 -18.15
CA GLY A 500 3.95 -4.59 -18.23
C GLY A 500 2.95 -3.43 -18.21
N GLN A 501 2.09 -3.35 -17.20
CA GLN A 501 1.22 -2.20 -16.96
C GLN A 501 1.91 -1.08 -16.18
N VAL A 502 1.34 0.12 -16.28
CA VAL A 502 1.66 1.31 -15.47
C VAL A 502 0.35 1.90 -14.96
N CYS A 503 0.38 2.45 -13.75
CA CYS A 503 -0.77 3.09 -13.11
C CYS A 503 -0.55 4.60 -13.00
N ILE A 504 -1.62 5.35 -13.18
CA ILE A 504 -1.66 6.82 -13.07
C ILE A 504 -2.69 7.19 -12.03
N TYR A 505 -2.24 7.68 -10.87
CA TYR A 505 -3.09 8.26 -9.84
C TYR A 505 -3.38 9.72 -10.19
N SER A 506 -4.64 10.14 -10.03
CA SER A 506 -5.04 11.54 -10.18
C SER A 506 -5.58 12.11 -8.87
N LYS A 507 -5.04 13.27 -8.45
CA LYS A 507 -5.54 13.94 -7.24
C LYS A 507 -6.88 14.65 -7.46
N SER A 508 -7.08 15.18 -8.67
CA SER A 508 -8.23 16.01 -9.03
C SER A 508 -8.84 15.51 -10.34
N ASP A 509 -10.11 15.83 -10.56
CA ASP A 509 -10.79 15.45 -11.80
C ASP A 509 -10.13 16.11 -13.02
N THR A 510 -9.60 15.30 -13.93
CA THR A 510 -8.82 15.79 -15.08
C THR A 510 -8.84 14.86 -16.27
N HIS A 511 -8.67 15.41 -17.47
CA HIS A 511 -8.26 14.58 -18.61
C HIS A 511 -6.75 14.29 -18.54
N VAL A 512 -6.41 13.08 -18.93
CA VAL A 512 -5.04 12.58 -19.10
C VAL A 512 -4.84 12.14 -20.55
N VAL A 513 -3.70 12.50 -21.11
CA VAL A 513 -3.19 12.02 -22.40
C VAL A 513 -1.83 11.37 -22.14
N VAL A 514 -1.63 10.17 -22.70
CA VAL A 514 -0.37 9.42 -22.57
C VAL A 514 0.13 9.11 -23.96
N ASP A 515 1.27 9.71 -24.30
CA ASP A 515 2.03 9.42 -25.50
C ASP A 515 3.28 8.61 -25.09
N ILE A 516 3.58 7.49 -25.76
CA ILE A 516 4.79 6.71 -25.52
C ILE A 516 5.91 7.14 -26.47
N ASN A 517 7.11 7.35 -25.92
CA ASN A 517 8.32 7.77 -26.64
C ASN A 517 9.32 6.63 -26.84
N GLY A 518 9.23 5.59 -26.02
CA GLY A 518 10.08 4.41 -26.12
C GLY A 518 9.92 3.49 -24.90
N TYR A 519 10.69 2.41 -24.87
CA TYR A 519 10.64 1.41 -23.81
C TYR A 519 12.02 0.79 -23.55
N TYR A 520 12.19 0.14 -22.40
CA TYR A 520 13.42 -0.56 -22.04
C TYR A 520 13.21 -2.07 -21.98
N THR A 521 14.20 -2.83 -22.47
CA THR A 521 14.22 -4.30 -22.37
C THR A 521 15.60 -4.80 -21.91
N GLU A 522 15.63 -5.94 -21.25
CA GLU A 522 16.87 -6.57 -20.76
C GLU A 522 17.78 -7.07 -21.89
N THR A 523 17.23 -7.38 -23.06
CA THR A 523 17.95 -8.09 -24.13
C THR A 523 18.26 -7.24 -25.36
N SER A 524 17.76 -6.00 -25.42
CA SER A 524 17.90 -5.15 -26.60
C SER A 524 17.75 -3.67 -26.28
N GLY A 525 18.21 -2.83 -27.22
CA GLY A 525 18.15 -1.37 -27.13
C GLY A 525 19.54 -0.76 -27.14
N TYR A 526 19.56 0.54 -26.89
CA TYR A 526 20.75 1.38 -26.83
C TYR A 526 21.04 1.80 -25.40
N ASP A 527 22.31 1.90 -25.07
CA ASP A 527 22.78 2.31 -23.76
C ASP A 527 22.85 3.84 -23.67
N TYR A 528 22.63 4.38 -22.48
CA TYR A 528 22.70 5.80 -22.20
C TYR A 528 24.14 6.26 -22.03
N GLN A 529 24.45 7.40 -22.65
CA GLN A 529 25.71 8.11 -22.50
C GLN A 529 25.43 9.52 -21.99
N PRO A 530 25.83 9.82 -20.74
CA PRO A 530 25.68 11.14 -20.18
C PRO A 530 26.57 12.19 -20.87
N LEU A 531 26.15 13.45 -20.86
CA LEU A 531 26.92 14.59 -21.33
C LEU A 531 26.79 15.77 -20.35
N GLN A 532 27.86 16.57 -20.23
CA GLN A 532 27.68 17.92 -19.70
C GLN A 532 26.66 18.67 -20.57
N PRO A 533 25.62 19.30 -19.96
CA PRO A 533 24.56 19.94 -20.73
C PRO A 533 25.09 20.95 -21.76
N ALA A 534 24.84 20.68 -23.03
CA ALA A 534 25.35 21.47 -24.15
C ALA A 534 24.21 22.13 -24.94
N ARG A 535 24.26 23.45 -25.12
CA ARG A 535 23.27 24.18 -25.90
C ARG A 535 23.42 23.91 -27.40
N ILE A 536 22.46 23.21 -27.99
CA ILE A 536 22.44 22.89 -29.43
C ILE A 536 21.48 23.76 -30.25
N LEU A 537 20.55 24.46 -29.57
CA LEU A 537 19.69 25.46 -30.21
C LEU A 537 19.33 26.58 -29.22
N ASP A 538 19.44 27.83 -29.64
CA ASP A 538 18.76 28.97 -29.02
C ASP A 538 18.32 29.95 -30.09
N THR A 539 17.05 29.86 -30.45
CA THR A 539 16.44 30.66 -31.53
C THR A 539 16.40 32.16 -31.25
N ARG A 540 16.73 32.61 -30.03
CA ARG A 540 16.72 34.03 -29.67
C ARG A 540 18.00 34.74 -30.09
N ASN A 541 19.12 34.03 -30.12
CA ASN A 541 20.45 34.60 -30.32
C ASN A 541 21.32 33.82 -31.33
N GLY A 542 20.88 32.67 -31.83
CA GLY A 542 21.63 31.87 -32.80
C GLY A 542 22.62 30.88 -32.19
N ALA A 543 22.66 30.70 -30.86
CA ALA A 543 23.56 29.72 -30.26
C ALA A 543 23.21 28.29 -30.73
N GLY A 544 24.24 27.47 -30.95
CA GLY A 544 24.09 26.13 -31.52
C GLY A 544 23.85 26.19 -33.03
N ALA A 545 22.65 25.85 -33.47
CA ALA A 545 22.31 25.71 -34.89
C ALA A 545 22.14 27.01 -35.70
N GLY A 546 22.53 28.18 -35.18
CA GLY A 546 22.62 29.44 -35.94
C GLY A 546 21.30 30.15 -36.24
N ARG A 547 20.15 29.60 -35.82
CA ARG A 547 18.84 30.24 -36.04
C ARG A 547 18.61 31.40 -35.06
N THR A 548 18.30 32.59 -35.58
CA THR A 548 18.07 33.82 -34.78
C THR A 548 16.62 34.29 -34.77
N THR A 549 15.70 33.52 -35.35
CA THR A 549 14.27 33.82 -35.43
C THR A 549 13.43 32.71 -34.78
N PRO A 550 12.25 33.03 -34.24
CA PRO A 550 11.35 31.99 -33.71
C PRO A 550 10.92 31.04 -34.83
N LEU A 551 10.47 29.84 -34.45
CA LEU A 551 9.75 28.98 -35.38
C LEU A 551 8.36 29.59 -35.60
N ASN A 552 7.91 29.68 -36.85
CA ASN A 552 6.59 30.21 -37.18
C ASN A 552 5.48 29.20 -36.88
N ALA A 553 4.25 29.70 -36.72
CA ALA A 553 3.09 28.82 -36.58
C ALA A 553 2.96 27.92 -37.82
N GLY A 554 2.85 26.61 -37.59
CA GLY A 554 2.80 25.62 -38.65
C GLY A 554 4.16 25.20 -39.22
N GLU A 555 5.27 25.80 -38.78
CA GLU A 555 6.61 25.50 -39.30
C GLU A 555 7.12 24.14 -38.80
N THR A 556 7.79 23.40 -39.69
CA THR A 556 8.65 22.27 -39.33
C THR A 556 10.09 22.61 -39.66
N TRP A 557 10.99 22.38 -38.70
CA TRP A 557 12.41 22.64 -38.84
C TRP A 557 13.23 21.40 -38.48
N MET A 558 14.34 21.19 -39.19
CA MET A 558 15.23 20.04 -38.98
C MET A 558 16.42 20.46 -38.13
N LEU A 559 16.59 19.83 -36.97
CA LEU A 559 17.72 20.06 -36.07
C LEU A 559 18.68 18.88 -36.13
N LYS A 560 19.92 19.14 -36.54
CA LYS A 560 21.01 18.16 -36.48
C LYS A 560 21.44 17.99 -35.01
N VAL A 561 21.41 16.76 -34.50
CA VAL A 561 21.84 16.43 -33.13
C VAL A 561 23.12 15.59 -33.16
N GLY A 562 23.14 14.51 -33.94
CA GLY A 562 24.32 13.67 -34.11
C GLY A 562 25.50 14.46 -34.69
N GLY A 563 26.65 14.36 -34.04
CA GLY A 563 27.85 15.15 -34.37
C GLY A 563 27.86 16.57 -33.79
N THR A 564 26.91 16.92 -32.91
CA THR A 564 26.82 18.23 -32.24
C THR A 564 26.73 18.04 -30.72
N GLY A 565 27.15 19.04 -29.96
CA GLY A 565 26.95 19.06 -28.49
C GLY A 565 27.57 17.87 -27.73
N GLY A 566 28.50 17.12 -28.34
CA GLY A 566 29.10 15.92 -27.76
C GLY A 566 28.49 14.59 -28.21
N ALA A 567 27.30 14.59 -28.83
CA ALA A 567 26.70 13.37 -29.36
C ALA A 567 27.43 12.89 -30.63
N PRO A 568 27.72 11.58 -30.78
CA PRO A 568 28.30 11.03 -31.99
C PRO A 568 27.29 11.03 -33.14
N SER A 569 27.77 10.88 -34.37
CA SER A 569 26.92 10.90 -35.58
C SER A 569 25.97 9.69 -35.67
N ASN A 570 26.27 8.60 -34.96
CA ASN A 570 25.48 7.37 -34.90
C ASN A 570 24.62 7.26 -33.63
N ALA A 571 24.42 8.36 -32.89
CA ALA A 571 23.45 8.38 -31.79
C ALA A 571 22.07 7.98 -32.32
N ALA A 572 21.42 7.02 -31.65
CA ALA A 572 20.10 6.53 -32.02
C ALA A 572 18.98 7.38 -31.43
N ALA A 573 19.20 7.94 -30.24
CA ALA A 573 18.27 8.86 -29.61
C ALA A 573 19.03 9.92 -28.81
N ALA A 574 18.36 11.03 -28.52
CA ALA A 574 18.90 12.14 -27.75
C ALA A 574 18.03 12.44 -26.52
N VAL A 575 18.68 12.77 -25.40
CA VAL A 575 18.03 13.27 -24.19
C VAL A 575 18.25 14.77 -24.13
N MET A 576 17.19 15.54 -24.33
CA MET A 576 17.26 16.99 -24.49
C MET A 576 16.26 17.68 -23.57
N ASN A 577 16.69 18.73 -22.88
CA ASN A 577 15.74 19.65 -22.27
C ASN A 577 15.27 20.67 -23.32
N VAL A 578 13.99 20.61 -23.69
CA VAL A 578 13.39 21.51 -24.69
C VAL A 578 12.61 22.58 -23.96
N THR A 579 13.02 23.84 -24.13
CA THR A 579 12.36 24.99 -23.51
C THR A 579 11.67 25.85 -24.56
N ALA A 580 10.36 25.98 -24.45
CA ALA A 580 9.59 26.99 -25.17
C ALA A 580 9.66 28.32 -24.41
N THR A 581 9.92 29.41 -25.10
CA THR A 581 9.96 30.75 -24.52
C THR A 581 9.37 31.77 -25.48
N GLN A 582 8.78 32.83 -24.93
CA GLN A 582 8.13 33.90 -25.70
C GLN A 582 7.12 33.39 -26.77
N PRO A 583 6.28 32.37 -26.51
CA PRO A 583 5.26 31.97 -27.46
C PRO A 583 4.22 33.08 -27.63
N THR A 584 3.77 33.26 -28.87
CA THR A 584 2.78 34.30 -29.25
C THR A 584 1.34 33.96 -28.83
N GLY A 585 1.09 32.70 -28.48
CA GLY A 585 -0.23 32.16 -28.13
C GLY A 585 -0.09 30.77 -27.53
N SER A 586 -1.19 30.17 -27.08
CA SER A 586 -1.17 28.77 -26.65
C SER A 586 -0.87 27.84 -27.81
N GLY A 587 -0.15 26.76 -27.53
CA GLY A 587 0.31 25.83 -28.56
C GLY A 587 1.11 24.68 -28.01
N TYR A 588 1.74 23.95 -28.91
CA TYR A 588 2.60 22.82 -28.58
C TYR A 588 3.76 22.69 -29.56
N VAL A 589 4.77 21.95 -29.13
CA VAL A 589 5.89 21.49 -29.95
C VAL A 589 5.90 19.96 -30.01
N THR A 590 6.17 19.43 -31.20
CA THR A 590 6.36 17.99 -31.45
C THR A 590 7.75 17.75 -32.00
N LEU A 591 8.44 16.74 -31.48
CA LEU A 591 9.76 16.26 -31.92
C LEU A 591 9.63 14.80 -32.37
N TRP A 592 10.20 14.47 -33.52
CA TRP A 592 10.15 13.12 -34.09
C TRP A 592 11.32 12.89 -35.09
N PRO A 593 11.68 11.65 -35.41
CA PRO A 593 12.72 11.37 -36.41
C PRO A 593 12.21 11.81 -37.80
N CYS A 594 13.02 12.58 -38.53
CA CYS A 594 12.58 13.23 -39.78
C CYS A 594 12.23 12.27 -40.91
N ASP A 595 12.66 11.01 -40.85
CA ASP A 595 12.33 9.95 -41.81
C ASP A 595 11.00 9.24 -41.50
N GLN A 596 10.26 9.69 -40.49
CA GLN A 596 8.94 9.20 -40.10
C GLN A 596 7.84 10.26 -40.29
N PRO A 597 6.57 9.84 -40.46
CA PRO A 597 5.45 10.78 -40.44
C PRO A 597 5.35 11.47 -39.08
N ARG A 598 5.04 12.77 -39.11
CA ARG A 598 4.84 13.56 -37.89
C ARG A 598 3.73 12.94 -37.03
N PRO A 599 3.98 12.62 -35.75
CA PRO A 599 2.97 12.07 -34.87
C PRO A 599 1.97 13.14 -34.42
N THR A 600 0.85 12.69 -33.83
CA THR A 600 -0.14 13.58 -33.18
C THR A 600 0.21 13.91 -31.73
N ALA A 601 1.27 13.30 -31.20
CA ALA A 601 1.79 13.54 -29.86
C ALA A 601 2.39 14.95 -29.77
N ALA A 602 2.23 15.58 -28.61
CA ALA A 602 2.94 16.81 -28.24
C ALA A 602 4.01 16.43 -27.22
N ASN A 603 5.22 16.97 -27.37
CA ASN A 603 6.25 16.84 -26.34
C ASN A 603 6.14 17.95 -25.31
N LEU A 604 5.68 19.13 -25.71
CA LEU A 604 5.60 20.29 -24.85
C LEU A 604 4.37 21.11 -25.18
N ASN A 605 3.60 21.51 -24.17
CA ASN A 605 2.44 22.39 -24.30
C ASN A 605 2.74 23.70 -23.56
N PHE A 606 2.34 24.82 -24.14
CA PHE A 606 2.63 26.14 -23.59
C PHE A 606 1.48 27.11 -23.81
N THR A 607 1.45 28.17 -23.00
CA THR A 607 0.53 29.31 -23.14
C THR A 607 1.30 30.59 -23.49
N ALA A 608 0.59 31.63 -23.95
CA ALA A 608 1.20 32.87 -24.42
C ALA A 608 2.14 33.51 -23.37
N GLY A 609 3.35 33.90 -23.78
CA GLY A 609 4.35 34.52 -22.91
C GLY A 609 5.03 33.61 -21.88
N GLN A 610 4.62 32.34 -21.77
CA GLN A 610 5.21 31.39 -20.82
C GLN A 610 6.64 31.00 -21.24
N THR A 611 7.50 30.71 -20.25
CA THR A 611 8.76 29.99 -20.47
C THR A 611 8.67 28.67 -19.75
N PHE A 612 8.64 27.58 -20.50
CA PHE A 612 8.31 26.24 -19.99
C PHE A 612 9.23 25.20 -20.60
N PRO A 613 9.92 24.38 -19.78
CA PRO A 613 10.73 23.26 -20.25
C PRO A 613 10.00 21.92 -20.11
N ASN A 614 10.35 20.97 -20.98
CA ASN A 614 10.10 19.55 -20.76
C ASN A 614 11.31 18.74 -21.26
N LEU A 615 11.70 17.70 -20.53
CA LEU A 615 12.68 16.75 -21.01
C LEU A 615 12.08 15.94 -22.18
N VAL A 616 12.88 15.69 -23.20
CA VAL A 616 12.48 14.91 -24.37
C VAL A 616 13.55 13.86 -24.65
N MET A 617 13.14 12.59 -24.60
CA MET A 617 13.91 11.48 -25.17
C MET A 617 13.42 11.26 -26.61
N ALA A 618 14.13 11.83 -27.57
CA ALA A 618 13.74 11.82 -28.99
C ALA A 618 14.52 10.76 -29.77
N ASP A 619 13.79 9.95 -30.53
CA ASP A 619 14.35 9.12 -31.61
C ASP A 619 14.99 10.02 -32.68
N LEU A 620 16.17 9.64 -33.16
CA LEU A 620 16.89 10.34 -34.23
C LEU A 620 16.76 9.55 -35.52
N ASP A 621 16.61 10.26 -36.64
CA ASP A 621 16.67 9.58 -37.94
C ASP A 621 18.06 8.99 -38.20
N ASN A 622 18.19 8.21 -39.28
CA ASN A 622 19.46 7.58 -39.66
C ASN A 622 20.62 8.56 -39.94
N THR A 623 20.34 9.86 -40.00
CA THR A 623 21.36 10.90 -40.12
C THR A 623 21.69 11.55 -38.77
N GLY A 624 21.03 11.20 -37.67
CA GLY A 624 21.19 11.87 -36.38
C GLY A 624 20.43 13.20 -36.30
N THR A 625 19.31 13.34 -37.01
CA THR A 625 18.50 14.57 -37.08
C THR A 625 17.11 14.34 -36.46
N VAL A 626 16.58 15.39 -35.82
CA VAL A 626 15.21 15.43 -35.29
C VAL A 626 14.43 16.54 -36.00
N CYS A 627 13.16 16.28 -36.29
CA CYS A 627 12.24 17.25 -36.84
C CYS A 627 11.43 17.88 -35.71
N ILE A 628 11.26 19.20 -35.78
CA ILE A 628 10.60 20.01 -34.76
C ILE A 628 9.45 20.77 -35.41
N TYR A 629 8.24 20.54 -34.93
CA TYR A 629 7.03 21.26 -35.37
C TYR A 629 6.59 22.24 -34.31
N ALA A 630 6.31 23.47 -34.71
CA ALA A 630 5.68 24.49 -33.86
C ALA A 630 4.24 24.72 -34.30
N HIS A 631 3.28 24.43 -33.42
CA HIS A 631 1.87 24.75 -33.67
C HIS A 631 1.65 26.27 -33.71
N THR A 632 2.26 26.97 -32.75
CA THR A 632 2.18 28.41 -32.57
C THR A 632 3.57 29.01 -32.62
N GLN A 633 3.72 30.25 -33.09
CA GLN A 633 5.04 30.88 -33.18
C GLN A 633 5.70 30.96 -31.80
N VAL A 634 6.93 30.47 -31.69
CA VAL A 634 7.64 30.28 -30.42
C VAL A 634 9.16 30.30 -30.60
N HIS A 635 9.87 30.81 -29.61
CA HIS A 635 11.32 30.60 -29.49
C HIS A 635 11.60 29.29 -28.76
N LEU A 636 12.54 28.52 -29.27
CA LEU A 636 13.05 27.31 -28.64
C LEU A 636 14.49 27.49 -28.17
N ILE A 637 14.76 26.94 -26.98
CA ILE A 637 16.09 26.67 -26.44
C ILE A 637 16.17 25.16 -26.23
N ILE A 638 17.20 24.50 -26.75
CA ILE A 638 17.41 23.06 -26.62
C ILE A 638 18.82 22.83 -26.11
N ASP A 639 18.90 22.26 -24.92
CA ASP A 639 20.12 21.83 -24.27
C ASP A 639 20.16 20.28 -24.29
N LEU A 640 21.26 19.72 -24.77
CA LEU A 640 21.50 18.28 -24.88
C LEU A 640 22.15 17.75 -23.60
N ASN A 641 21.49 16.81 -22.93
CA ASN A 641 21.93 16.24 -21.65
C ASN A 641 22.61 14.87 -21.80
N GLY A 642 22.38 14.18 -22.92
CA GLY A 642 22.94 12.86 -23.17
C GLY A 642 22.37 12.26 -24.46
N TYR A 643 22.82 11.06 -24.79
CA TYR A 643 22.36 10.34 -25.98
C TYR A 643 22.32 8.84 -25.73
N PHE A 644 21.63 8.13 -26.61
CA PHE A 644 21.62 6.67 -26.63
C PHE A 644 22.40 6.14 -27.83
N ALA A 645 23.32 5.20 -27.59
CA ALA A 645 24.15 4.57 -28.62
C ALA A 645 24.42 3.10 -28.27
N GLY A 646 25.16 2.38 -29.12
CA GLY A 646 25.42 0.94 -28.93
C GLY A 646 26.36 0.58 -27.77
N THR A 647 26.85 1.56 -27.02
CA THR A 647 27.72 1.36 -25.84
C THR A 647 27.41 2.44 -24.82
N GLY A 648 27.38 2.09 -23.54
CA GLY A 648 27.20 3.05 -22.44
C GLY A 648 26.72 2.37 -21.17
N THR A 649 25.91 3.10 -20.41
CA THR A 649 25.32 2.68 -19.15
C THR A 649 23.87 2.26 -19.38
N GLN A 650 23.41 1.24 -18.67
CA GLN A 650 22.04 0.74 -18.82
C GLN A 650 21.12 1.32 -17.77
N LEU A 651 19.85 1.52 -18.10
CA LEU A 651 18.87 1.98 -17.12
C LEU A 651 18.49 0.83 -16.19
N SER A 652 18.62 1.09 -14.90
CA SER A 652 17.96 0.36 -13.82
C SER A 652 16.74 1.15 -13.33
N PRO A 653 15.51 0.81 -13.77
CA PRO A 653 14.31 1.53 -13.37
C PRO A 653 13.92 1.17 -11.94
N LEU A 654 13.45 2.17 -11.19
CA LEU A 654 13.02 2.05 -9.80
C LEU A 654 11.53 2.39 -9.66
N THR A 655 10.91 1.89 -8.60
CA THR A 655 9.67 2.48 -8.10
C THR A 655 10.00 3.89 -7.60
N PRO A 656 9.27 4.95 -8.01
CA PRO A 656 9.57 6.32 -7.62
C PRO A 656 9.71 6.49 -6.10
N ALA A 657 10.79 7.11 -5.66
CA ALA A 657 11.08 7.34 -4.25
C ALA A 657 11.61 8.76 -4.02
N ARG A 658 11.19 9.40 -2.93
CA ARG A 658 11.63 10.74 -2.57
C ARG A 658 13.04 10.73 -2.01
N VAL A 659 13.94 11.51 -2.61
CA VAL A 659 15.33 11.67 -2.14
C VAL A 659 15.59 13.07 -1.57
N LEU A 660 14.77 14.06 -1.90
CA LEU A 660 14.83 15.40 -1.31
C LEU A 660 13.43 16.00 -1.18
N ASP A 661 13.14 16.61 -0.03
CA ASP A 661 12.01 17.52 0.13
C ASP A 661 12.32 18.57 1.19
N THR A 662 12.56 19.79 0.71
CA THR A 662 12.99 20.90 1.58
C THR A 662 11.86 21.46 2.44
N ARG A 663 10.66 20.90 2.37
CA ARG A 663 9.52 21.28 3.24
C ARG A 663 9.52 20.51 4.55
N ASN A 664 10.05 19.29 4.56
CA ASN A 664 9.90 18.35 5.68
C ASN A 664 11.21 17.71 6.16
N GLY A 665 12.36 18.06 5.56
CA GLY A 665 13.66 17.60 6.03
C GLY A 665 14.22 16.38 5.31
N VAL A 666 13.47 15.75 4.40
CA VAL A 666 13.96 14.56 3.68
C VAL A 666 15.19 14.91 2.85
N GLY A 667 16.22 14.07 2.91
CA GLY A 667 17.48 14.17 2.15
C GLY A 667 18.49 15.16 2.70
N ALA A 668 18.06 16.36 3.12
CA ALA A 668 18.95 17.45 3.49
C ALA A 668 18.78 17.96 4.94
N GLY A 669 17.92 17.36 5.76
CA GLY A 669 17.63 17.83 7.13
C GLY A 669 17.04 19.24 7.21
N ARG A 670 16.52 19.74 6.08
CA ARG A 670 16.07 21.13 5.87
C ARG A 670 14.55 21.22 5.75
N THR A 671 13.95 22.20 6.44
CA THR A 671 12.50 22.52 6.38
C THR A 671 12.20 23.91 5.83
N THR A 672 13.17 24.58 5.20
CA THR A 672 13.06 25.91 4.61
C THR A 672 13.31 25.88 3.09
N PRO A 673 12.79 26.84 2.31
CA PRO A 673 13.08 26.93 0.88
C PRO A 673 14.56 27.24 0.65
N LEU A 674 15.15 26.76 -0.46
CA LEU A 674 16.46 27.25 -0.92
C LEU A 674 16.38 28.76 -1.12
N ALA A 675 17.41 29.49 -0.71
CA ALA A 675 17.53 30.92 -0.89
C ALA A 675 17.88 31.27 -2.34
N SER A 676 17.62 32.52 -2.74
CA SER A 676 17.99 33.01 -4.06
C SER A 676 19.51 32.93 -4.25
N GLY A 677 19.94 32.28 -5.33
CA GLY A 677 21.35 32.09 -5.64
C GLY A 677 22.02 30.94 -4.88
N GLU A 678 21.29 30.19 -4.04
CA GLU A 678 21.82 29.09 -3.25
C GLU A 678 22.07 27.84 -4.12
N THR A 679 23.13 27.11 -3.78
CA THR A 679 23.39 25.74 -4.25
C THR A 679 23.34 24.78 -3.07
N LEU A 680 22.49 23.75 -3.15
CA LEU A 680 22.44 22.63 -2.22
C LEU A 680 23.19 21.43 -2.82
N VAL A 681 23.98 20.73 -2.02
CA VAL A 681 24.57 19.43 -2.36
C VAL A 681 23.66 18.34 -1.78
N LEU A 682 23.33 17.34 -2.60
CA LEU A 682 22.50 16.21 -2.20
C LEU A 682 23.22 14.89 -2.49
N ASP A 683 23.32 14.03 -1.48
CA ASP A 683 23.76 12.64 -1.65
C ASP A 683 22.63 11.81 -2.29
N VAL A 684 22.90 11.21 -3.45
CA VAL A 684 21.94 10.37 -4.18
C VAL A 684 22.24 8.89 -3.98
N TRP A 685 23.53 8.50 -3.95
CA TRP A 685 23.92 7.13 -3.59
C TRP A 685 23.39 6.73 -2.21
N GLY A 686 23.03 5.45 -2.09
CA GLY A 686 22.43 4.88 -0.88
C GLY A 686 21.00 5.35 -0.60
N ASN A 687 20.43 6.26 -1.40
CA ASN A 687 19.12 6.85 -1.18
C ASN A 687 18.14 6.48 -2.29
N GLY A 688 16.86 6.30 -1.94
CA GLY A 688 15.79 6.05 -2.92
C GLY A 688 15.95 4.79 -3.79
N GLY A 689 16.85 3.88 -3.42
CA GLY A 689 17.16 2.67 -4.21
C GLY A 689 18.31 2.83 -5.20
N VAL A 690 19.02 3.96 -5.19
CA VAL A 690 20.23 4.17 -6.01
C VAL A 690 21.44 3.55 -5.32
N PRO A 691 22.15 2.58 -5.94
CA PRO A 691 23.33 1.97 -5.35
C PRO A 691 24.54 2.90 -5.43
N ASP A 692 25.53 2.63 -4.57
CA ASP A 692 26.87 3.21 -4.71
C ASP A 692 27.46 2.82 -6.07
N GLY A 693 28.15 3.77 -6.72
CA GLY A 693 28.74 3.57 -8.04
C GLY A 693 27.79 3.76 -9.23
N ALA A 694 26.53 4.16 -9.02
CA ALA A 694 25.67 4.58 -10.12
C ALA A 694 26.23 5.83 -10.84
N ASP A 695 26.17 5.86 -12.17
CA ASP A 695 26.76 6.92 -13.00
C ASP A 695 25.83 8.13 -13.15
N ALA A 696 24.52 7.90 -13.28
CA ALA A 696 23.52 8.96 -13.40
C ALA A 696 22.22 8.57 -12.71
N ALA A 697 21.42 9.57 -12.32
CA ALA A 697 20.10 9.40 -11.75
C ALA A 697 19.01 10.00 -12.64
N VAL A 698 17.86 9.33 -12.68
CA VAL A 698 16.63 9.80 -13.31
C VAL A 698 15.76 10.43 -12.22
N LEU A 699 15.73 11.76 -12.20
CA LEU A 699 15.18 12.58 -11.14
C LEU A 699 13.98 13.38 -11.65
N ASN A 700 12.83 13.20 -11.04
CA ASN A 700 11.71 14.11 -11.24
C ASN A 700 11.88 15.32 -10.30
N LEU A 701 12.20 16.48 -10.90
CA LEU A 701 12.44 17.73 -10.19
C LEU A 701 11.16 18.54 -10.12
N ALA A 702 10.72 18.85 -8.90
CA ALA A 702 9.59 19.74 -8.66
C ALA A 702 10.00 20.94 -7.79
N VAL A 703 9.37 22.08 -8.06
CA VAL A 703 9.44 23.27 -7.21
C VAL A 703 8.06 23.63 -6.70
N THR A 704 7.98 24.22 -5.51
CA THR A 704 6.73 24.73 -4.95
C THR A 704 6.97 25.97 -4.10
N GLN A 705 5.98 26.85 -4.07
CA GLN A 705 6.03 28.14 -3.38
C GLN A 705 7.24 29.03 -3.75
N PRO A 706 7.61 29.15 -5.05
CA PRO A 706 8.66 30.07 -5.46
C PRO A 706 8.27 31.52 -5.18
N GLN A 707 9.21 32.30 -4.65
CA GLN A 707 8.99 33.71 -4.29
C GLN A 707 9.00 34.68 -5.48
N GLY A 708 9.33 34.19 -6.67
CA GLY A 708 9.47 34.97 -7.90
C GLY A 708 9.80 34.06 -9.07
N SER A 709 9.87 34.61 -10.28
CA SER A 709 10.29 33.84 -11.45
C SER A 709 11.75 33.42 -11.33
N GLY A 710 12.08 32.21 -11.79
CA GLY A 710 13.40 31.65 -11.66
C GLY A 710 13.57 30.35 -12.42
N PHE A 711 14.68 29.67 -12.12
CA PHE A 711 14.96 28.34 -12.62
C PHE A 711 15.78 27.53 -11.60
N VAL A 712 15.71 26.21 -11.74
CA VAL A 712 16.60 25.25 -11.07
C VAL A 712 17.51 24.58 -12.10
N THR A 713 18.77 24.38 -11.72
CA THR A 713 19.76 23.59 -12.47
C THR A 713 20.29 22.46 -11.58
N LEU A 714 20.40 21.26 -12.15
CA LEU A 714 21.00 20.06 -11.57
C LEU A 714 22.29 19.71 -12.34
N TRP A 715 23.36 19.36 -11.62
CA TRP A 715 24.63 18.92 -12.22
C TRP A 715 25.49 18.14 -11.21
N PRO A 716 26.46 17.31 -11.64
CA PRO A 716 27.43 16.67 -10.75
C PRO A 716 28.30 17.74 -10.07
N CYS A 717 28.48 17.68 -8.75
CA CYS A 717 29.09 18.79 -7.99
C CYS A 717 30.57 19.02 -8.29
N ASP A 718 31.25 18.04 -8.88
CA ASP A 718 32.65 18.14 -9.31
C ASP A 718 32.83 18.87 -10.66
N GLN A 719 31.74 19.30 -11.30
CA GLN A 719 31.73 20.05 -12.55
C GLN A 719 31.31 21.53 -12.36
N PRO A 720 31.75 22.43 -13.25
CA PRO A 720 31.22 23.80 -13.27
C PRO A 720 29.71 23.78 -13.58
N ARG A 721 28.95 24.62 -12.87
CA ARG A 721 27.50 24.74 -13.08
C ARG A 721 27.18 25.08 -14.55
N PRO A 722 26.36 24.27 -15.23
CA PRO A 722 25.90 24.56 -16.59
C PRO A 722 25.07 25.86 -16.67
N THR A 723 24.96 26.40 -17.88
CA THR A 723 24.03 27.51 -18.17
C THR A 723 22.62 27.03 -18.53
N ALA A 724 22.45 25.72 -18.70
CA ALA A 724 21.16 25.08 -18.93
C ALA A 724 20.33 25.07 -17.64
N ALA A 725 19.05 25.36 -17.76
CA ALA A 725 18.07 25.14 -16.70
C ALA A 725 17.45 23.76 -16.89
N ASN A 726 17.13 23.06 -15.79
CA ASN A 726 16.29 21.86 -15.85
C ASN A 726 14.82 22.25 -15.73
N LEU A 727 14.48 23.23 -14.90
CA LEU A 727 13.11 23.66 -14.67
C LEU A 727 13.01 25.17 -14.56
N ASN A 728 12.08 25.79 -15.29
CA ASN A 728 11.74 27.21 -15.18
C ASN A 728 10.38 27.34 -14.48
N PHE A 729 10.22 28.39 -13.68
CA PHE A 729 9.01 28.61 -12.90
C PHE A 729 8.74 30.11 -12.69
N THR A 730 7.50 30.42 -12.31
CA THR A 730 7.00 31.73 -11.94
C THR A 730 6.55 31.76 -10.48
N ALA A 731 6.30 32.95 -9.92
CA ALA A 731 5.93 33.11 -8.50
C ALA A 731 4.67 32.31 -8.13
N GLY A 732 4.72 31.58 -7.01
CA GLY A 732 3.60 30.77 -6.49
C GLY A 732 3.29 29.49 -7.26
N GLU A 733 3.99 29.20 -8.36
CA GLU A 733 3.76 28.02 -9.19
C GLU A 733 4.21 26.72 -8.49
N THR A 734 3.53 25.61 -8.76
CA THR A 734 4.01 24.27 -8.40
C THR A 734 4.05 23.44 -9.67
N ILE A 735 5.25 23.07 -10.07
CA ILE A 735 5.56 22.54 -11.41
C ILE A 735 6.69 21.53 -11.30
N ALA A 736 6.73 20.56 -12.21
CA ALA A 736 7.76 19.55 -12.27
C ALA A 736 8.29 19.35 -13.70
N ASN A 737 9.54 18.93 -13.82
CA ASN A 737 10.13 18.42 -15.04
C ASN A 737 11.07 17.26 -14.70
N LEU A 738 11.11 16.23 -15.56
CA LEU A 738 12.11 15.18 -15.44
C LEU A 738 13.51 15.70 -15.77
N ALA A 739 14.51 15.19 -15.08
CA ALA A 739 15.91 15.42 -15.36
C ALA A 739 16.65 14.08 -15.33
N VAL A 740 17.57 13.89 -16.27
CA VAL A 740 18.60 12.85 -16.16
C VAL A 740 19.89 13.60 -15.87
N THR A 741 20.55 13.27 -14.76
CA THR A 741 21.71 14.03 -14.27
C THR A 741 22.77 13.08 -13.75
N ASP A 742 23.99 13.33 -14.18
CA ASP A 742 25.19 12.60 -13.76
C ASP A 742 25.41 12.79 -12.27
N LEU A 743 25.89 11.73 -11.64
CA LEU A 743 26.38 11.77 -10.28
C LEU A 743 27.88 12.01 -10.31
N ASP A 744 28.39 12.81 -9.38
CA ASP A 744 29.83 12.93 -9.23
C ASP A 744 30.45 11.66 -8.62
N ALA A 745 31.77 11.64 -8.47
CA ALA A 745 32.50 10.50 -7.92
C ALA A 745 32.15 10.18 -6.44
N GLN A 746 31.34 10.99 -5.77
CA GLN A 746 30.81 10.75 -4.43
C GLN A 746 29.31 10.40 -4.45
N GLY A 747 28.69 10.32 -5.63
CA GLY A 747 27.26 10.04 -5.76
C GLY A 747 26.38 11.25 -5.53
N GLN A 748 26.90 12.46 -5.67
CA GLN A 748 26.19 13.70 -5.32
C GLN A 748 25.70 14.47 -6.54
N VAL A 749 24.62 15.22 -6.33
CA VAL A 749 24.09 16.21 -7.27
C VAL A 749 24.02 17.58 -6.60
N CYS A 750 24.43 18.59 -7.34
CA CYS A 750 24.30 19.99 -6.97
C CYS A 750 23.02 20.59 -7.54
N ILE A 751 22.32 21.34 -6.69
CA ILE A 751 20.99 21.89 -6.96
C ILE A 751 21.04 23.40 -6.75
N TYR A 752 21.03 24.15 -7.84
CA TYR A 752 21.01 25.61 -7.81
C TYR A 752 19.59 26.12 -8.01
N THR A 753 19.20 27.15 -7.26
CA THR A 753 18.01 27.94 -7.61
C THR A 753 18.34 29.42 -7.80
N LEU A 754 17.80 30.03 -8.85
CA LEU A 754 17.91 31.47 -9.05
C LEU A 754 17.10 32.25 -8.01
N THR A 755 15.89 31.76 -7.72
CA THR A 755 14.91 32.44 -6.85
C THR A 755 14.51 31.52 -5.72
N ALA A 756 14.23 32.08 -4.55
CA ALA A 756 13.94 31.27 -3.38
C ALA A 756 12.70 30.40 -3.59
N THR A 757 12.81 29.10 -3.35
CA THR A 757 11.75 28.10 -3.58
C THR A 757 11.98 26.82 -2.79
N HIS A 758 10.92 26.09 -2.49
CA HIS A 758 11.07 24.68 -2.09
C HIS A 758 11.40 23.83 -3.31
N VAL A 759 12.20 22.78 -3.08
CA VAL A 759 12.62 21.81 -4.10
C VAL A 759 12.29 20.42 -3.58
N VAL A 760 11.72 19.60 -4.46
CA VAL A 760 11.41 18.20 -4.22
C VAL A 760 12.04 17.39 -5.35
N LEU A 761 12.79 16.34 -5.00
CA LEU A 761 13.34 15.39 -5.96
C LEU A 761 12.84 13.99 -5.62
N ASP A 762 12.23 13.35 -6.62
CA ASP A 762 11.87 11.94 -6.57
C ASP A 762 12.70 11.18 -7.62
N VAL A 763 13.39 10.10 -7.24
CA VAL A 763 14.17 9.25 -8.15
C VAL A 763 13.29 8.15 -8.73
N SER A 764 13.37 7.88 -10.03
CA SER A 764 12.64 6.80 -10.70
C SER A 764 13.54 5.79 -11.44
N GLY A 765 14.86 5.96 -11.35
CA GLY A 765 15.85 5.05 -11.91
C GLY A 765 17.26 5.60 -11.81
N TYR A 766 18.24 4.77 -12.14
CA TYR A 766 19.65 5.14 -12.25
C TYR A 766 20.28 4.42 -13.45
N THR A 767 21.46 4.88 -13.89
CA THR A 767 22.26 4.17 -14.89
C THR A 767 23.58 3.67 -14.31
N SER A 768 24.03 2.50 -14.77
CA SER A 768 25.31 1.86 -14.37
C SER A 768 25.82 0.88 -15.42
#